data_AF-A0A9C7QG05-F1
#
_entry.id   AF-A0A9C7QG05-F1
#
_cell.length_a   1.000
_cell.length_b   1.000
_cell.length_c   1.000
_cell.angle_alpha   90.00
_cell.angle_beta   90.00
_cell.angle_gamma   90.00
#
_symmetry.space_group_name_H-M   'P 1'
#
loop_
_entity.id
_entity.type
_entity.pdbx_description
1 polymer ?
#
loop_
_entity_poly.entity_id
_entity_poly.type
_entity_poly.pdbx_seq_one_letter_code
_entity_poly.pdbx_strand_id
1 'polypeptide(L)'
;MADTMRISGLTSGFDTESMIKQLMSSYQTKIDKQNQKLQKLSWQQSAYQDVTKKITEFKNKYFDVLKRDTYLMSSSTFNKFTSSVTATNGADTTGLTVSTTSNSAAGSYKVKLAQLATSSRAEGGNVNVANFRLDLDKAVSAGGKDVTNADGSKTRQFELALDVKVGSVSKTINFDVSAALDADGNIADKDALYQDLTDALNTKLQEGFGYSGRTGSNATGATDSNGNEWFLQAELGADGKVGFRVGGNSTVTVTENKGNFGMAQAASRVAVSTGSVVTGTNTFAVDIGGKTTNVSFEGVSTTYYDSRTVSGNESILKEFNELKLAAYRRDNKLSDNQTVTQTQLDNYTYTSEQAAKDKNAAAIKKALGTALPDYSFTLDGSYLTAKKGSESVDFSLTSVDGGTLGLAKASASNKINTSTTLDSLGFKPDSDGKYSLKINDTEITVDKYATVSTLMSAVNKSDAGVTMTYSSLANSFMVEANEKGGAGRVDIQSGDLAKGLGLADDNGTVGYTQGQNSIFEINGQEIYLNDNTYTLDGTTFTFDDNMKVGETYTATISKDATTVKDTIKKFVEDYNQLIDDVYGHIGTAPATDSSGNKYDPLTDDERDEMSEDEITKWEEKAKQGVIYNDSTVSSIMSQIRTALYGSVTMDDGSKFGIYNMGIKTSSEWSEHGKLEIDEDALDKAFENNQDAIIKLFTDSDTGIMAKVNKVMDSAVKSTGKAENRGTLVRKAGKENSSVTADSTIYKEMKRIQQRMSDLQTKYSDKEEYWWKVFTNMESALSDLNSQTSYISSYFGTSGNYQ
;
A
#
# COMPACT_ATOMS: atom_id res chain seq x y z
N MET A 1 -6.81 -56.45 -16.21
CA MET A 1 -6.86 -57.74 -16.92
C MET A 1 -6.56 -58.82 -15.89
N ALA A 2 -7.23 -59.97 -16.00
CA ALA A 2 -7.39 -60.98 -14.96
C ALA A 2 -6.06 -61.36 -14.30
N ASP A 3 -6.07 -61.39 -12.96
CA ASP A 3 -4.99 -61.83 -12.09
C ASP A 3 -4.73 -63.32 -12.38
N THR A 4 -3.79 -63.58 -13.27
CA THR A 4 -3.41 -64.93 -13.67
C THR A 4 -2.53 -65.44 -12.53
N MET A 5 -3.05 -66.35 -11.70
CA MET A 5 -2.34 -66.90 -10.55
C MET A 5 -0.90 -67.27 -10.94
N ARG A 6 0.06 -66.46 -10.51
CA ARG A 6 1.50 -66.71 -10.64
C ARG A 6 1.85 -67.81 -9.62
N ILE A 7 1.64 -69.07 -10.00
CA ILE A 7 2.10 -70.21 -9.21
C ILE A 7 3.61 -70.29 -9.44
N SER A 8 4.37 -70.11 -8.36
CA SER A 8 5.82 -70.18 -8.35
C SER A 8 6.24 -71.30 -7.40
N GLY A 9 7.05 -72.24 -7.88
CA GLY A 9 7.88 -73.14 -7.08
C GLY A 9 7.14 -74.24 -6.29
N LEU A 10 5.81 -74.22 -6.23
CA LEU A 10 5.03 -75.10 -5.35
C LEU A 10 5.08 -76.59 -5.75
N THR A 11 5.35 -76.92 -7.02
CA THR A 11 5.34 -78.32 -7.50
C THR A 11 6.70 -78.87 -7.95
N SER A 12 7.64 -78.00 -8.34
CA SER A 12 8.93 -78.40 -8.92
C SER A 12 10.14 -78.19 -8.00
N GLY A 13 10.02 -77.32 -6.98
CA GLY A 13 11.16 -76.90 -6.13
C GLY A 13 12.16 -75.97 -6.82
N PHE A 14 11.90 -75.51 -8.06
CA PHE A 14 12.74 -74.53 -8.74
C PHE A 14 12.40 -73.10 -8.31
N ASP A 15 13.43 -72.28 -8.09
CA ASP A 15 13.31 -70.83 -7.93
C ASP A 15 13.10 -70.18 -9.32
N THR A 16 11.88 -70.26 -9.81
CA THR A 16 11.48 -69.74 -11.12
C THR A 16 11.65 -68.23 -11.22
N GLU A 17 11.52 -67.51 -10.10
CA GLU A 17 11.71 -66.07 -10.03
C GLU A 17 13.18 -65.67 -10.26
N SER A 18 14.12 -66.34 -9.60
CA SER A 18 15.56 -66.12 -9.81
C SER A 18 16.01 -66.50 -11.24
N MET A 19 15.46 -67.57 -11.81
CA MET A 19 15.75 -67.96 -13.20
C MET A 19 15.20 -66.96 -14.21
N ILE A 20 13.98 -66.45 -14.02
CA ILE A 20 13.40 -65.39 -14.87
C ILE A 20 14.24 -64.11 -14.74
N LYS A 21 14.65 -63.72 -13.52
CA LYS A 21 15.55 -62.57 -13.29
C LYS A 21 16.88 -62.73 -14.03
N GLN A 22 17.50 -63.91 -14.01
CA GLN A 22 18.72 -64.20 -14.77
C GLN A 22 18.52 -64.12 -16.28
N LEU A 23 17.40 -64.64 -16.81
CA LEU A 23 17.05 -64.53 -18.23
C LEU A 23 16.78 -63.08 -18.65
N MET A 24 16.34 -62.24 -17.72
CA MET A 24 16.04 -60.83 -17.96
C MET A 24 17.20 -59.86 -17.67
N SER A 25 18.27 -60.33 -17.03
CA SER A 25 19.49 -59.56 -16.72
C SER A 25 20.05 -58.75 -17.90
N SER A 26 20.06 -59.31 -19.11
CA SER A 26 20.57 -58.62 -20.31
C SER A 26 19.72 -57.41 -20.72
N TYR A 27 18.40 -57.48 -20.50
CA TYR A 27 17.50 -56.35 -20.75
C TYR A 27 17.59 -55.33 -19.61
N GLN A 28 17.67 -55.79 -18.36
CA GLN A 28 17.88 -54.94 -17.19
C GLN A 28 19.17 -54.10 -17.34
N THR A 29 20.30 -54.74 -17.65
CA THR A 29 21.58 -54.05 -17.89
C THR A 29 21.49 -52.96 -18.98
N LYS A 30 20.65 -53.16 -20.00
CA LYS A 30 20.45 -52.15 -21.07
C LYS A 30 19.61 -50.98 -20.57
N ILE A 31 18.60 -51.24 -19.75
CA ILE A 31 17.76 -50.23 -19.10
C ILE A 31 18.63 -49.41 -18.14
N ASP A 32 19.40 -50.08 -17.28
CA ASP A 32 20.32 -49.45 -16.32
C ASP A 32 21.30 -48.51 -17.02
N LYS A 33 21.94 -48.95 -18.10
CA LYS A 33 22.83 -48.09 -18.90
C LYS A 33 22.12 -46.88 -19.51
N GLN A 34 20.83 -47.00 -19.89
CA GLN A 34 20.06 -45.84 -20.33
C GLN A 34 19.72 -44.90 -19.16
N ASN A 35 19.33 -45.45 -18.00
CA ASN A 35 19.07 -44.70 -16.76
C ASN A 35 20.31 -43.90 -16.32
N GLN A 36 21.46 -44.56 -16.24
CA GLN A 36 22.74 -43.92 -15.92
C GLN A 36 23.08 -42.80 -16.92
N LYS A 37 22.88 -43.04 -18.22
CA LYS A 37 23.11 -42.01 -19.25
C LYS A 37 22.15 -40.83 -19.10
N LEU A 38 20.88 -41.09 -18.78
CA LEU A 38 19.87 -40.05 -18.55
C LEU A 38 20.24 -39.19 -17.34
N GLN A 39 20.62 -39.82 -16.23
CA GLN A 39 21.03 -39.13 -15.00
C GLN A 39 22.28 -38.28 -15.23
N LYS A 40 23.27 -38.81 -15.94
CA LYS A 40 24.50 -38.06 -16.30
C LYS A 40 24.20 -36.84 -17.17
N LEU A 41 23.31 -36.96 -18.18
CA LEU A 41 22.88 -35.82 -18.99
C LEU A 41 22.10 -34.79 -18.16
N SER A 42 21.29 -35.24 -17.20
CA SER A 42 20.58 -34.36 -16.26
C SER A 42 21.58 -33.53 -15.44
N TRP A 43 22.60 -34.16 -14.86
CA TRP A 43 23.65 -33.45 -14.12
C TRP A 43 24.46 -32.49 -15.00
N GLN A 44 24.78 -32.89 -16.23
CA GLN A 44 25.42 -32.00 -17.20
C GLN A 44 24.53 -30.79 -17.52
N GLN A 45 23.22 -31.00 -17.73
CA GLN A 45 22.26 -29.93 -17.95
C GLN A 45 22.25 -28.94 -16.79
N SER A 46 22.15 -29.43 -15.55
CA SER A 46 22.19 -28.59 -14.35
C SER A 46 23.49 -27.79 -14.25
N ALA A 47 24.65 -28.41 -14.50
CA ALA A 47 25.94 -27.72 -14.45
C ALA A 47 26.04 -26.58 -15.47
N TYR A 48 25.62 -26.81 -16.73
CA TYR A 48 25.58 -25.73 -17.73
C TYR A 48 24.55 -24.64 -17.39
N GLN A 49 23.40 -25.02 -16.82
CA GLN A 49 22.38 -24.05 -16.40
C GLN A 49 22.88 -23.17 -15.25
N ASP A 50 23.62 -23.74 -14.31
CA ASP A 50 24.26 -22.98 -13.23
C ASP A 50 25.33 -22.02 -13.77
N VAL A 51 26.23 -22.48 -14.64
CA VAL A 51 27.18 -21.59 -15.35
C VAL A 51 26.45 -20.47 -16.10
N THR A 52 25.38 -20.80 -16.82
CA THR A 52 24.55 -19.80 -17.53
C THR A 52 23.95 -18.79 -16.57
N LYS A 53 23.47 -19.25 -15.41
CA LYS A 53 22.91 -18.40 -14.35
C LYS A 53 23.97 -17.44 -13.80
N LYS A 54 25.17 -17.94 -13.45
CA LYS A 54 26.27 -17.11 -12.95
C LYS A 54 26.69 -16.02 -13.94
N ILE A 55 26.85 -16.35 -15.22
CA ILE A 55 27.15 -15.37 -16.26
C ILE A 55 25.99 -14.37 -16.42
N THR A 56 24.74 -14.83 -16.34
CA THR A 56 23.56 -13.96 -16.42
C THR A 56 23.46 -13.00 -15.24
N GLU A 57 23.75 -13.45 -14.02
CA GLU A 57 23.75 -12.63 -12.81
C GLU A 57 24.83 -11.55 -12.88
N PHE A 58 26.05 -11.93 -13.26
CA PHE A 58 27.14 -10.97 -13.51
C PHE A 58 26.74 -9.95 -14.58
N LYS A 59 26.15 -10.43 -15.69
CA LYS A 59 25.67 -9.55 -16.77
C LYS A 59 24.61 -8.57 -16.27
N ASN A 60 23.59 -9.04 -15.55
CA ASN A 60 22.51 -8.20 -15.05
C ASN A 60 23.01 -7.15 -14.04
N LYS A 61 24.06 -7.44 -13.27
CA LYS A 61 24.64 -6.48 -12.34
C LYS A 61 25.32 -5.31 -13.07
N TYR A 62 26.07 -5.58 -14.12
CA TYR A 62 26.96 -4.59 -14.74
C TYR A 62 26.51 -4.04 -16.10
N PHE A 63 25.54 -4.69 -16.75
CA PHE A 63 25.12 -4.36 -18.12
C PHE A 63 23.60 -4.12 -18.25
N ASP A 64 22.87 -4.11 -17.14
CA ASP A 64 21.46 -3.71 -17.12
C ASP A 64 21.34 -2.18 -16.99
N VAL A 65 20.70 -1.55 -17.99
CA VAL A 65 20.46 -0.10 -18.02
C VAL A 65 19.59 0.40 -16.86
N LEU A 66 18.81 -0.50 -16.24
CA LEU A 66 18.00 -0.17 -15.06
C LEU A 66 18.85 -0.10 -13.78
N LYS A 67 20.07 -0.64 -13.78
CA LYS A 67 21.01 -0.61 -12.67
C LYS A 67 22.03 0.53 -12.84
N ARG A 68 21.53 1.77 -12.84
CA ARG A 68 22.31 2.98 -13.17
C ARG A 68 23.64 3.10 -12.41
N ASP A 69 23.69 2.71 -11.14
CA ASP A 69 24.90 2.84 -10.32
C ASP A 69 26.02 1.86 -10.71
N THR A 70 25.67 0.72 -11.30
CA THR A 70 26.62 -0.35 -11.67
C THR A 70 26.69 -0.56 -13.18
N TYR A 71 25.93 0.18 -13.97
CA TYR A 71 25.88 0.02 -15.43
C TYR A 71 27.18 0.55 -16.08
N LEU A 72 28.11 -0.35 -16.39
CA LEU A 72 29.47 -0.01 -16.83
C LEU A 72 29.58 0.42 -18.29
N MET A 73 28.49 0.37 -19.05
CA MET A 73 28.45 0.93 -20.40
C MET A 73 27.99 2.39 -20.42
N SER A 74 27.54 2.95 -19.30
CA SER A 74 27.14 4.37 -19.25
C SER A 74 28.31 5.28 -18.93
N SER A 75 28.50 6.32 -19.76
CA SER A 75 29.43 7.41 -19.46
C SER A 75 29.14 8.08 -18.13
N SER A 76 27.89 8.11 -17.66
CA SER A 76 27.53 8.69 -16.35
C SER A 76 28.08 7.91 -15.15
N THR A 77 28.42 6.63 -15.34
CA THR A 77 29.02 5.80 -14.28
C THR A 77 30.47 6.19 -14.03
N PHE A 78 31.18 6.65 -15.07
CA PHE A 78 32.61 6.99 -15.03
C PHE A 78 32.88 8.50 -15.04
N ASN A 79 31.96 9.31 -15.58
CA ASN A 79 32.04 10.76 -15.55
C ASN A 79 31.22 11.32 -14.38
N LYS A 80 31.62 10.97 -13.15
CA LYS A 80 31.00 11.47 -11.92
C LYS A 80 31.72 12.71 -11.40
N PHE A 81 30.96 13.60 -10.79
CA PHE A 81 31.46 14.80 -10.15
C PHE A 81 30.99 14.85 -8.71
N THR A 82 31.79 15.42 -7.84
CA THR A 82 31.44 15.72 -6.45
C THR A 82 31.53 17.22 -6.23
N SER A 83 30.80 17.71 -5.24
CA SER A 83 30.78 19.11 -4.83
C SER A 83 31.18 19.22 -3.36
N SER A 84 31.87 20.29 -3.02
CA SER A 84 32.03 20.73 -1.65
C SER A 84 31.72 22.22 -1.54
N VAL A 85 31.08 22.62 -0.46
CA VAL A 85 30.71 24.02 -0.21
C VAL A 85 31.46 24.50 1.03
N THR A 86 32.05 25.68 0.91
CA THR A 86 32.62 26.43 2.03
C THR A 86 32.00 27.82 2.05
N ALA A 87 31.99 28.49 3.20
CA ALA A 87 31.46 29.85 3.30
C ALA A 87 32.44 30.77 4.01
N THR A 88 32.39 32.05 3.68
CA THR A 88 33.11 33.09 4.44
C THR A 88 32.59 33.17 5.87
N ASN A 89 33.46 33.61 6.78
CA ASN A 89 33.10 33.89 8.19
C ASN A 89 32.51 32.70 8.96
N GLY A 90 32.70 31.46 8.48
CA GLY A 90 32.14 30.27 9.12
C GLY A 90 30.61 30.21 9.09
N ALA A 91 29.98 30.86 8.11
CA ALA A 91 28.54 30.78 7.92
C ALA A 91 28.10 29.33 7.63
N ASP A 92 26.85 29.01 8.01
CA ASP A 92 26.27 27.70 7.76
C ASP A 92 26.20 27.42 6.26
N THR A 93 26.84 26.33 5.83
CA THR A 93 26.92 25.89 4.43
C THR A 93 25.72 25.08 3.99
N THR A 94 24.86 24.62 4.91
CA THR A 94 23.72 23.76 4.59
C THR A 94 22.67 24.46 3.72
N GLY A 95 22.61 25.79 3.79
CA GLY A 95 21.68 26.58 2.97
C GLY A 95 22.03 26.69 1.49
N LEU A 96 23.21 26.23 1.07
CA LEU A 96 23.57 26.08 -0.34
C LEU A 96 23.83 24.60 -0.64
N THR A 97 22.88 23.96 -1.30
CA THR A 97 23.05 22.60 -1.81
C THR A 97 23.53 22.65 -3.26
N VAL A 98 24.57 21.89 -3.59
CA VAL A 98 25.13 21.81 -4.94
C VAL A 98 25.08 20.37 -5.41
N SER A 99 24.24 20.08 -6.39
CA SER A 99 24.19 18.78 -7.04
C SER A 99 24.86 18.83 -8.40
N THR A 100 25.55 17.75 -8.76
CA THR A 100 26.33 17.64 -9.98
C THR A 100 25.78 16.53 -10.87
N THR A 101 26.03 16.63 -12.16
CA THR A 101 25.67 15.61 -13.15
C THR A 101 26.89 15.19 -13.95
N SER A 102 26.73 14.21 -14.84
CA SER A 102 27.81 13.84 -15.76
C SER A 102 28.17 14.92 -16.77
N ASN A 103 27.40 16.00 -16.84
CA ASN A 103 27.68 17.16 -17.69
C ASN A 103 28.30 18.32 -16.90
N SER A 104 28.51 18.15 -15.58
CA SER A 104 29.14 19.16 -14.73
C SER A 104 30.54 19.52 -15.22
N ALA A 105 30.89 20.80 -15.13
CA ALA A 105 32.26 21.27 -15.34
C ALA A 105 33.01 21.38 -14.00
N ALA A 106 34.23 20.85 -13.94
CA ALA A 106 35.12 21.04 -12.79
C ALA A 106 35.49 22.52 -12.65
N GLY A 107 35.47 23.04 -11.42
CA GLY A 107 35.72 24.45 -11.18
C GLY A 107 35.25 24.91 -9.81
N SER A 108 35.47 26.19 -9.53
CA SER A 108 35.03 26.84 -8.30
C SER A 108 34.06 27.97 -8.63
N TYR A 109 32.88 27.95 -8.01
CA TYR A 109 31.84 28.95 -8.19
C TYR A 109 31.63 29.71 -6.89
N LYS A 110 31.75 31.04 -6.94
CA LYS A 110 31.44 31.93 -5.82
C LYS A 110 29.98 32.34 -5.91
N VAL A 111 29.18 31.92 -4.94
CA VAL A 111 27.75 32.16 -4.86
C VAL A 111 27.47 33.13 -3.71
N LYS A 112 26.66 34.16 -3.96
CA LYS A 112 26.13 35.04 -2.92
C LYS A 112 24.64 35.17 -3.05
N LEU A 113 23.91 35.08 -1.95
CA LEU A 113 22.47 35.28 -1.93
C LEU A 113 22.16 36.70 -1.45
N ALA A 114 21.32 37.42 -2.20
CA ALA A 114 20.76 38.70 -1.79
C ALA A 114 19.32 38.54 -1.28
N GLN A 115 18.52 37.70 -1.94
CA GLN A 115 17.12 37.46 -1.60
C GLN A 115 16.66 36.10 -2.12
N LEU A 116 15.82 35.37 -1.38
CA LEU A 116 15.15 34.15 -1.85
C LEU A 116 13.86 34.46 -2.60
N ALA A 117 13.51 33.57 -3.52
CA ALA A 117 12.22 33.57 -4.15
C ALA A 117 11.14 33.14 -3.15
N THR A 118 10.06 33.92 -3.08
CA THR A 118 8.87 33.66 -2.25
C THR A 118 7.62 33.64 -3.13
N SER A 119 6.62 32.87 -2.74
CA SER A 119 5.33 32.83 -3.43
C SER A 119 4.43 33.99 -3.01
N SER A 120 3.58 34.44 -3.94
CA SER A 120 2.46 35.31 -3.59
C SER A 120 1.49 34.57 -2.68
N ARG A 121 0.98 35.23 -1.65
CA ARG A 121 0.00 34.63 -0.74
C ARG A 121 -1.08 35.60 -0.29
N ALA A 122 -2.25 35.07 0.01
CA ALA A 122 -3.35 35.75 0.66
C ALA A 122 -3.65 35.03 1.98
N GLU A 123 -3.51 35.75 3.10
CA GLU A 123 -3.79 35.25 4.44
C GLU A 123 -5.13 35.81 4.92
N GLY A 124 -6.08 34.91 5.15
CA GLY A 124 -7.42 35.28 5.59
C GLY A 124 -7.48 35.69 7.06
N GLY A 125 -8.52 36.44 7.39
CA GLY A 125 -8.89 36.75 8.77
C GLY A 125 -9.41 35.53 9.55
N ASN A 126 -9.66 35.71 10.84
CA ASN A 126 -10.28 34.69 11.67
C ASN A 126 -11.71 34.39 11.19
N VAL A 127 -12.03 33.12 11.01
CA VAL A 127 -13.36 32.69 10.52
C VAL A 127 -14.28 32.36 11.68
N ASN A 128 -15.40 33.06 11.78
CA ASN A 128 -16.41 32.73 12.79
C ASN A 128 -17.27 31.55 12.34
N VAL A 129 -17.50 30.60 13.25
CA VAL A 129 -18.42 29.48 13.01
C VAL A 129 -19.84 29.93 13.34
N ALA A 130 -20.68 30.12 12.31
CA ALA A 130 -22.06 30.58 12.50
C ALA A 130 -22.87 29.71 13.48
N ASN A 131 -22.63 28.39 13.48
CA ASN A 131 -23.33 27.44 14.32
C ASN A 131 -22.77 27.31 15.74
N PHE A 132 -21.72 28.06 16.11
CA PHE A 132 -21.24 28.15 17.50
C PHE A 132 -22.03 29.22 18.28
N ARG A 133 -23.35 29.12 18.21
CA ARG A 133 -24.32 29.98 18.90
C ARG A 133 -25.48 29.11 19.39
N LEU A 134 -26.15 29.55 20.45
CA LEU A 134 -27.36 28.93 20.96
C LEU A 134 -28.58 29.72 20.48
N ASP A 135 -29.62 29.00 20.08
CA ASP A 135 -30.94 29.54 19.77
C ASP A 135 -31.84 29.38 21.01
N LEU A 136 -32.04 30.47 21.75
CA LEU A 136 -32.86 30.45 22.97
C LEU A 136 -34.35 30.28 22.66
N ASP A 137 -34.83 30.75 21.50
CA ASP A 137 -36.20 30.51 21.03
C ASP A 137 -36.47 29.01 20.97
N LYS A 138 -35.58 28.25 20.36
CA LYS A 138 -35.70 26.79 20.29
C LYS A 138 -35.61 26.13 21.66
N ALA A 139 -34.75 26.65 22.53
CA ALA A 139 -34.52 26.06 23.86
C ALA A 139 -35.77 26.17 24.74
N VAL A 140 -36.43 27.33 24.75
CA VAL A 140 -37.64 27.55 25.57
C VAL A 140 -38.91 27.00 24.92
N SER A 141 -38.94 26.87 23.59
CA SER A 141 -40.07 26.26 22.85
C SER A 141 -40.20 24.76 23.11
N ALA A 142 -39.12 24.09 23.54
CA ALA A 142 -39.13 22.69 23.93
C ALA A 142 -39.98 22.41 25.21
N GLY A 143 -40.41 23.47 25.90
CA GLY A 143 -41.29 23.41 27.06
C GLY A 143 -40.58 23.71 28.39
N GLY A 144 -41.38 23.86 29.45
CA GLY A 144 -40.92 24.05 30.82
C GLY A 144 -41.99 23.59 31.79
N LYS A 145 -41.65 23.48 33.08
CA LYS A 145 -42.59 23.03 34.11
C LYS A 145 -43.30 24.22 34.73
N ASP A 146 -44.62 24.28 34.56
CA ASP A 146 -45.42 25.29 35.24
C ASP A 146 -45.54 24.97 36.73
N VAL A 147 -45.20 25.97 37.55
CA VAL A 147 -45.29 25.94 39.00
C VAL A 147 -46.20 27.07 39.44
N THR A 148 -47.16 26.74 40.32
CA THR A 148 -47.97 27.75 41.00
C THR A 148 -47.26 28.14 42.29
N ASN A 149 -46.91 29.41 42.41
CA ASN A 149 -46.22 29.97 43.57
C ASN A 149 -47.18 30.12 44.75
N ALA A 150 -46.61 30.32 45.95
CA ALA A 150 -47.39 30.48 47.18
C ALA A 150 -48.35 31.70 47.15
N ASP A 151 -48.05 32.70 46.32
CA ASP A 151 -48.88 33.89 46.11
C ASP A 151 -49.97 33.71 45.03
N GLY A 152 -50.08 32.51 44.45
CA GLY A 152 -51.03 32.20 43.37
C GLY A 152 -50.57 32.60 41.97
N SER A 153 -49.43 33.28 41.83
CA SER A 153 -48.81 33.53 40.51
C SER A 153 -48.31 32.22 39.90
N LYS A 154 -48.17 32.19 38.57
CA LYS A 154 -47.62 31.04 37.85
C LYS A 154 -46.29 31.42 37.22
N THR A 155 -45.31 30.54 37.37
CA THR A 155 -44.02 30.64 36.71
C THR A 155 -43.72 29.36 35.94
N ARG A 156 -43.07 29.48 34.79
CA ARG A 156 -42.54 28.34 34.04
C ARG A 156 -41.06 28.17 34.35
N GLN A 157 -40.70 27.02 34.89
CA GLN A 157 -39.31 26.66 35.21
C GLN A 157 -38.68 25.95 34.02
N PHE A 158 -37.49 26.40 33.63
CA PHE A 158 -36.67 25.80 32.60
C PHE A 158 -35.42 25.19 33.25
N GLU A 159 -35.23 23.88 33.05
CA GLU A 159 -34.02 23.17 33.46
C GLU A 159 -33.23 22.80 32.20
N LEU A 160 -32.11 23.48 31.98
CA LEU A 160 -31.30 23.35 30.77
C LEU A 160 -29.89 22.87 31.09
N ALA A 161 -29.27 22.22 30.13
CA ALA A 161 -27.89 21.75 30.28
C ALA A 161 -27.12 21.73 28.96
N LEU A 162 -25.85 22.11 29.05
CA LEU A 162 -24.86 22.02 27.97
C LEU A 162 -23.66 21.21 28.44
N ASP A 163 -23.17 20.30 27.61
CA ASP A 163 -21.87 19.68 27.83
C ASP A 163 -20.80 20.51 27.14
N VAL A 164 -19.92 21.13 27.92
CA VAL A 164 -18.84 21.99 27.42
C VAL A 164 -17.51 21.27 27.59
N LYS A 165 -16.76 21.20 26.50
CA LYS A 165 -15.43 20.58 26.46
C LYS A 165 -14.36 21.59 26.06
N VAL A 166 -13.27 21.60 26.82
CA VAL A 166 -12.08 22.42 26.60
C VAL A 166 -10.86 21.53 26.81
N GLY A 167 -10.13 21.24 25.74
CA GLY A 167 -9.02 20.28 25.80
C GLY A 167 -9.48 18.90 26.28
N SER A 168 -8.91 18.42 27.38
CA SER A 168 -9.29 17.16 28.03
C SER A 168 -10.40 17.30 29.08
N VAL A 169 -10.80 18.52 29.42
CA VAL A 169 -11.80 18.79 30.46
C VAL A 169 -13.18 18.86 29.81
N SER A 170 -14.11 18.02 30.27
CA SER A 170 -15.53 18.06 29.92
C SER A 170 -16.35 18.32 31.17
N LYS A 171 -17.26 19.30 31.11
CA LYS A 171 -18.19 19.62 32.20
C LYS A 171 -19.61 19.76 31.68
N THR A 172 -20.57 19.20 32.41
CA THR A 172 -21.99 19.49 32.21
C THR A 172 -22.35 20.77 32.97
N ILE A 173 -22.78 21.78 32.23
CA ILE A 173 -23.19 23.09 32.72
C ILE A 173 -24.70 23.07 32.83
N ASN A 174 -25.20 22.90 34.04
CA ASN A 174 -26.63 22.94 34.34
C ASN A 174 -27.00 24.35 34.78
N PHE A 175 -28.06 24.90 34.20
CA PHE A 175 -28.57 26.23 34.54
C PHE A 175 -30.09 26.22 34.46
N ASP A 176 -30.71 26.93 35.39
CA ASP A 176 -32.15 26.97 35.59
C ASP A 176 -32.63 28.40 35.76
N VAL A 177 -33.78 28.70 35.16
CA VAL A 177 -34.44 30.02 35.22
C VAL A 177 -35.95 29.81 35.31
N SER A 178 -36.62 30.71 36.03
CA SER A 178 -38.08 30.74 36.12
C SER A 178 -38.61 32.00 35.46
N ALA A 179 -39.56 31.86 34.54
CA ALA A 179 -40.22 32.98 33.88
C ALA A 179 -41.64 33.17 34.40
N ALA A 180 -42.07 34.40 34.65
CA ALA A 180 -43.45 34.70 34.98
C ALA A 180 -44.38 34.42 33.79
N LEU A 181 -45.58 33.90 34.08
CA LEU A 181 -46.62 33.70 33.08
C LEU A 181 -47.67 34.81 33.13
N ASP A 182 -48.15 35.23 31.97
CA ASP A 182 -49.31 36.11 31.85
C ASP A 182 -50.63 35.35 32.11
N ALA A 183 -51.75 36.07 32.04
CA ALA A 183 -53.08 35.49 32.27
C ALA A 183 -53.45 34.39 31.25
N ASP A 184 -52.83 34.41 30.06
CA ASP A 184 -53.05 33.47 28.97
C ASP A 184 -52.10 32.26 29.04
N GLY A 185 -51.16 32.25 30.00
CA GLY A 185 -50.19 31.18 30.20
C GLY A 185 -48.96 31.27 29.29
N ASN A 186 -48.73 32.43 28.65
CA ASN A 186 -47.52 32.73 27.90
C ASN A 186 -46.46 33.37 28.79
N ILE A 187 -45.21 33.36 28.32
CA ILE A 187 -44.10 34.04 29.00
C ILE A 187 -44.36 35.55 28.97
N ALA A 188 -44.44 36.18 30.15
CA ALA A 188 -44.82 37.59 30.29
C ALA A 188 -43.75 38.54 29.73
N ASP A 189 -42.47 38.20 29.86
CA ASP A 189 -41.34 38.96 29.31
C ASP A 189 -40.28 37.99 28.79
N LYS A 190 -40.18 37.90 27.46
CA LYS A 190 -39.29 36.98 26.76
C LYS A 190 -37.85 37.49 26.73
N ASP A 191 -37.66 38.80 26.65
CA ASP A 191 -36.33 39.40 26.61
C ASP A 191 -35.66 39.30 27.99
N ALA A 192 -36.43 39.51 29.06
CA ALA A 192 -35.96 39.28 30.43
C ALA A 192 -35.56 37.81 30.65
N LEU A 193 -36.36 36.85 30.17
CA LEU A 193 -36.01 35.43 30.22
C LEU A 193 -34.69 35.12 29.51
N TYR A 194 -34.42 35.74 28.36
CA TYR A 194 -33.20 35.50 27.59
C TYR A 194 -31.96 36.08 28.26
N GLN A 195 -32.12 37.24 28.88
CA GLN A 195 -31.09 37.82 29.72
C GLN A 195 -30.81 36.94 30.94
N ASP A 196 -31.84 36.54 31.68
CA ASP A 196 -31.71 35.67 32.85
C ASP A 196 -31.06 34.32 32.51
N LEU A 197 -31.43 33.71 31.37
CA LEU A 197 -30.81 32.47 30.88
C LEU A 197 -29.33 32.66 30.54
N THR A 198 -28.99 33.78 29.89
CA THR A 198 -27.61 34.10 29.53
C THR A 198 -26.75 34.35 30.78
N ASP A 199 -27.31 35.03 31.78
CA ASP A 199 -26.63 35.32 33.04
C ASP A 199 -26.47 34.07 33.92
N ALA A 200 -27.48 33.22 33.99
CA ALA A 200 -27.39 31.91 34.66
C ALA A 200 -26.34 31.02 33.99
N LEU A 201 -26.31 30.99 32.65
CA LEU A 201 -25.31 30.27 31.88
C LEU A 201 -23.90 30.82 32.16
N ASN A 202 -23.70 32.14 32.08
CA ASN A 202 -22.41 32.77 32.39
C ASN A 202 -21.93 32.44 33.80
N THR A 203 -22.79 32.53 34.80
CA THR A 203 -22.46 32.18 36.19
C THR A 203 -21.92 30.74 36.27
N LYS A 204 -22.59 29.80 35.62
CA LYS A 204 -22.21 28.38 35.64
C LYS A 204 -20.98 28.09 34.79
N LEU A 205 -20.77 28.81 33.69
CA LEU A 205 -19.53 28.78 32.92
C LEU A 205 -18.35 29.29 33.75
N GLN A 206 -18.54 30.34 34.55
CA GLN A 206 -17.53 30.86 35.47
C GLN A 206 -17.16 29.84 36.54
N GLU A 207 -18.15 29.25 37.21
CA GLU A 207 -17.93 28.20 38.22
C GLU A 207 -17.24 26.98 37.59
N GLY A 208 -17.56 26.68 36.33
CA GLY A 208 -17.01 25.58 35.56
C GLY A 208 -15.57 25.79 35.11
N PHE A 209 -15.24 26.93 34.52
CA PHE A 209 -13.96 27.14 33.81
C PHE A 209 -13.13 28.32 34.33
N GLY A 210 -13.72 29.20 35.13
CA GLY A 210 -13.05 30.37 35.70
C GLY A 210 -12.68 31.43 34.66
N TYR A 211 -11.69 32.25 35.02
CA TYR A 211 -11.09 33.26 34.16
C TYR A 211 -9.87 32.69 33.41
N SER A 212 -9.47 33.32 32.31
CA SER A 212 -8.30 32.90 31.53
C SER A 212 -6.95 33.21 32.21
N GLY A 213 -6.97 34.06 33.24
CA GLY A 213 -5.77 34.60 33.89
C GLY A 213 -5.20 35.86 33.21
N ARG A 214 -5.80 36.33 32.11
CA ARG A 214 -5.44 37.63 31.49
C ARG A 214 -6.30 38.76 32.06
N THR A 215 -5.71 39.95 32.12
CA THR A 215 -6.40 41.14 32.63
C THR A 215 -6.07 42.38 31.80
N GLY A 216 -6.97 43.36 31.81
CA GLY A 216 -6.76 44.67 31.19
C GLY A 216 -6.39 44.59 29.70
N SER A 217 -5.33 45.29 29.29
CA SER A 217 -4.87 45.36 27.89
C SER A 217 -4.36 44.04 27.31
N ASN A 218 -4.07 43.05 28.15
CA ASN A 218 -3.64 41.72 27.71
C ASN A 218 -4.84 40.78 27.44
N ALA A 219 -6.05 41.20 27.79
CA ALA A 219 -7.26 40.45 27.46
C ALA A 219 -7.50 40.46 25.94
N THR A 220 -7.84 39.29 25.43
CA THR A 220 -8.19 39.00 24.03
C THR A 220 -9.69 38.74 23.84
N GLY A 221 -10.44 38.68 24.93
CA GLY A 221 -11.87 38.41 25.03
C GLY A 221 -12.52 39.34 26.05
N ALA A 222 -13.72 38.99 26.49
CA ALA A 222 -14.49 39.86 27.37
C ALA A 222 -13.97 39.83 28.82
N THR A 223 -14.02 40.99 29.47
CA THR A 223 -13.61 41.15 30.88
C THR A 223 -14.80 41.43 31.78
N ASP A 224 -14.72 41.00 33.03
CA ASP A 224 -15.62 41.46 34.08
C ASP A 224 -15.37 42.94 34.47
N SER A 225 -16.13 43.44 35.43
CA SER A 225 -15.99 44.80 35.99
C SER A 225 -14.65 45.04 36.70
N ASN A 226 -13.92 43.98 37.08
CA ASN A 226 -12.60 44.05 37.69
C ASN A 226 -11.47 43.92 36.65
N GLY A 227 -11.81 43.79 35.36
CA GLY A 227 -10.85 43.64 34.27
C GLY A 227 -10.31 42.23 34.07
N ASN A 228 -10.88 41.20 34.72
CA ASN A 228 -10.50 39.80 34.53
C ASN A 228 -11.16 39.22 33.28
N GLU A 229 -10.37 38.64 32.37
CA GLU A 229 -10.88 38.03 31.15
C GLU A 229 -11.56 36.68 31.45
N TRP A 230 -12.82 36.57 31.04
CA TRP A 230 -13.57 35.32 31.09
C TRP A 230 -12.90 34.27 30.23
N PHE A 231 -12.76 33.04 30.73
CA PHE A 231 -12.28 31.95 29.88
C PHE A 231 -13.31 31.64 28.77
N LEU A 232 -14.59 31.56 29.15
CA LEU A 232 -15.71 31.38 28.24
C LEU A 232 -16.87 32.24 28.74
N GLN A 233 -17.40 33.09 27.86
CA GLN A 233 -18.55 33.95 28.15
C GLN A 233 -19.62 33.75 27.08
N ALA A 234 -20.86 33.57 27.51
CA ALA A 234 -22.05 33.65 26.69
C ALA A 234 -22.48 35.12 26.50
N GLU A 235 -22.79 35.52 25.27
CA GLU A 235 -23.23 36.87 24.93
C GLU A 235 -24.53 36.81 24.12
N LEU A 236 -25.57 37.44 24.64
CA LEU A 236 -26.85 37.56 23.94
C LEU A 236 -26.73 38.57 22.80
N GLY A 237 -26.91 38.10 21.57
CA GLY A 237 -26.96 38.93 20.38
C GLY A 237 -28.33 39.60 20.18
N ALA A 238 -28.35 40.67 19.38
CA ALA A 238 -29.59 41.36 18.99
C ALA A 238 -30.55 40.48 18.15
N ASP A 239 -30.05 39.35 17.63
CA ASP A 239 -30.82 38.33 16.93
C ASP A 239 -31.49 37.32 17.89
N GLY A 240 -31.38 37.53 19.20
CA GLY A 240 -31.91 36.62 20.24
C GLY A 240 -31.08 35.34 20.40
N LYS A 241 -29.95 35.22 19.69
CA LYS A 241 -29.05 34.07 19.79
C LYS A 241 -27.89 34.37 20.71
N VAL A 242 -27.46 33.38 21.47
CA VAL A 242 -26.34 33.52 22.39
C VAL A 242 -25.06 33.03 21.70
N GLY A 243 -24.14 33.95 21.42
CA GLY A 243 -22.79 33.61 20.98
C GLY A 243 -21.88 33.31 22.16
N PHE A 244 -20.70 32.76 21.88
CA PHE A 244 -19.67 32.51 22.88
C PHE A 244 -18.39 33.27 22.55
N ARG A 245 -17.86 33.99 23.53
CA ARG A 245 -16.51 34.57 23.48
C ARG A 245 -15.56 33.69 24.27
N VAL A 246 -14.46 33.30 23.65
CA VAL A 246 -13.42 32.47 24.27
C VAL A 246 -12.20 33.35 24.54
N GLY A 247 -11.74 33.35 25.79
CA GLY A 247 -10.49 33.99 26.17
C GLY A 247 -9.28 33.20 25.65
N GLY A 248 -8.35 33.88 24.98
CA GLY A 248 -7.18 33.25 24.38
C GLY A 248 -7.49 32.38 23.16
N ASN A 249 -6.60 31.43 22.86
CA ASN A 249 -6.68 30.58 21.67
C ASN A 249 -6.99 29.13 22.05
N SER A 250 -8.16 28.90 22.66
CA SER A 250 -8.61 27.57 23.05
C SER A 250 -9.69 27.04 22.14
N THR A 251 -9.69 25.73 21.90
CA THR A 251 -10.80 25.03 21.25
C THR A 251 -11.84 24.68 22.30
N VAL A 252 -13.04 25.21 22.10
CA VAL A 252 -14.22 24.94 22.92
C VAL A 252 -15.22 24.20 22.06
N THR A 253 -15.75 23.11 22.57
CA THR A 253 -16.89 22.39 21.98
C THR A 253 -18.05 22.47 22.95
N VAL A 254 -19.20 22.87 22.45
CA VAL A 254 -20.46 22.89 23.18
C VAL A 254 -21.37 21.85 22.55
N THR A 255 -21.95 20.99 23.38
CA THR A 255 -22.88 19.94 22.98
C THR A 255 -24.19 20.12 23.73
N GLU A 256 -25.30 20.04 23.03
CA GLU A 256 -26.63 20.11 23.64
C GLU A 256 -26.83 18.93 24.60
N ASN A 257 -27.18 19.17 25.86
CA ASN A 257 -27.47 18.09 26.82
C ASN A 257 -28.96 18.02 27.17
N LYS A 258 -29.52 19.08 27.76
CA LYS A 258 -30.95 19.22 28.06
C LYS A 258 -31.48 20.53 27.46
N GLY A 259 -32.56 20.42 26.70
CA GLY A 259 -33.06 21.48 25.83
C GLY A 259 -32.64 21.29 24.37
N ASN A 260 -33.20 22.09 23.48
CA ASN A 260 -32.80 22.15 22.08
C ASN A 260 -32.31 23.57 21.76
N PHE A 261 -31.01 23.74 21.57
CA PHE A 261 -30.41 25.05 21.30
C PHE A 261 -30.22 25.31 19.81
N GLY A 262 -30.83 24.49 18.94
CA GLY A 262 -30.78 24.68 17.50
C GLY A 262 -29.41 24.41 16.88
N MET A 263 -28.53 23.69 17.56
CA MET A 263 -27.18 23.39 17.05
C MET A 263 -27.20 22.30 15.96
N ALA A 264 -28.29 21.55 15.88
CA ALA A 264 -28.50 20.52 14.87
C ALA A 264 -28.75 21.14 13.49
N GLN A 265 -28.01 20.69 12.48
CA GLN A 265 -28.18 21.17 11.11
C GLN A 265 -29.22 20.34 10.37
N ALA A 266 -30.15 21.03 9.72
CA ALA A 266 -31.15 20.42 8.86
C ALA A 266 -30.52 19.95 7.55
N ALA A 267 -30.90 18.75 7.09
CA ALA A 267 -30.47 18.19 5.83
C ALA A 267 -31.62 17.46 5.14
N SER A 268 -31.60 17.42 3.80
CA SER A 268 -32.62 16.69 3.02
C SER A 268 -32.55 15.16 3.19
N ARG A 269 -31.41 14.67 3.70
CA ARG A 269 -31.19 13.26 4.07
C ARG A 269 -30.28 13.20 5.29
N VAL A 270 -30.62 12.34 6.25
CA VAL A 270 -29.86 12.16 7.49
C VAL A 270 -29.42 10.71 7.62
N ALA A 271 -28.12 10.48 7.86
CA ALA A 271 -27.59 9.15 8.07
C ALA A 271 -28.06 8.59 9.43
N VAL A 272 -28.53 7.35 9.43
CA VAL A 272 -28.97 6.61 10.63
C VAL A 272 -28.52 5.16 10.54
N SER A 273 -28.21 4.56 11.68
CA SER A 273 -27.84 3.15 11.81
C SER A 273 -28.89 2.40 12.61
N THR A 274 -29.78 1.68 11.93
CA THR A 274 -30.79 0.83 12.58
C THR A 274 -30.17 -0.35 13.33
N GLY A 275 -28.91 -0.70 13.03
CA GLY A 275 -28.14 -1.71 13.76
C GLY A 275 -27.51 -1.20 15.07
N SER A 276 -27.39 0.12 15.24
CA SER A 276 -26.85 0.73 16.46
C SER A 276 -27.90 0.96 17.56
N VAL A 277 -29.14 0.52 17.33
CA VAL A 277 -30.25 0.64 18.27
C VAL A 277 -30.07 -0.35 19.42
N VAL A 278 -30.31 0.11 20.65
CA VAL A 278 -30.28 -0.74 21.84
C VAL A 278 -31.66 -1.35 22.11
N THR A 279 -31.71 -2.50 22.79
CA THR A 279 -32.98 -3.12 23.16
C THR A 279 -33.73 -2.25 24.19
N GLY A 280 -35.01 -1.94 23.94
CA GLY A 280 -35.86 -1.12 24.81
C GLY A 280 -36.27 0.22 24.18
N THR A 281 -36.71 1.17 25.00
CA THR A 281 -37.14 2.50 24.54
C THR A 281 -35.94 3.33 24.07
N ASN A 282 -35.97 3.75 22.81
CA ASN A 282 -34.98 4.63 22.21
C ASN A 282 -35.66 5.94 21.82
N THR A 283 -35.05 7.08 22.14
CA THR A 283 -35.61 8.41 21.85
C THR A 283 -34.63 9.27 21.07
N PHE A 284 -35.12 9.86 19.98
CA PHE A 284 -34.40 10.85 19.19
C PHE A 284 -35.31 12.06 18.92
N ALA A 285 -34.71 13.22 18.70
CA ALA A 285 -35.43 14.44 18.39
C ALA A 285 -35.39 14.68 16.88
N VAL A 286 -36.52 15.13 16.32
CA VAL A 286 -36.65 15.54 14.92
C VAL A 286 -36.99 17.02 14.91
N ASP A 287 -36.17 17.85 14.25
CA ASP A 287 -36.50 19.25 13.97
C ASP A 287 -36.86 19.40 12.50
N ILE A 288 -38.08 19.88 12.22
CA ILE A 288 -38.55 20.22 10.88
C ILE A 288 -39.18 21.61 10.91
N GLY A 289 -38.66 22.53 10.10
CA GLY A 289 -39.18 23.89 10.01
C GLY A 289 -39.09 24.68 11.32
N GLY A 290 -38.09 24.38 12.16
CA GLY A 290 -37.89 25.05 13.45
C GLY A 290 -38.73 24.48 14.60
N LYS A 291 -39.51 23.42 14.35
CA LYS A 291 -40.29 22.73 15.39
C LYS A 291 -39.66 21.38 15.69
N THR A 292 -39.38 21.15 16.97
CA THR A 292 -38.78 19.91 17.47
C THR A 292 -39.82 18.98 18.07
N THR A 293 -39.77 17.72 17.68
CA THR A 293 -40.61 16.65 18.20
C THR A 293 -39.74 15.48 18.65
N ASN A 294 -39.89 15.05 19.90
CA ASN A 294 -39.24 13.84 20.39
C ASN A 294 -40.02 12.61 19.89
N VAL A 295 -39.30 11.65 19.33
CA VAL A 295 -39.84 10.41 18.78
C VAL A 295 -39.21 9.25 19.54
N SER A 296 -40.07 8.51 20.23
CA SER A 296 -39.67 7.30 20.95
C SER A 296 -40.18 6.05 20.22
N PHE A 297 -39.35 5.01 20.18
CA PHE A 297 -39.71 3.71 19.64
C PHE A 297 -39.08 2.58 20.46
N GLU A 298 -39.73 1.43 20.47
CA GLU A 298 -39.16 0.22 21.05
C GLU A 298 -38.22 -0.44 20.03
N GLY A 299 -36.94 -0.46 20.37
CA GLY A 299 -35.86 -1.04 19.57
C GLY A 299 -35.44 -2.41 20.07
N VAL A 300 -34.77 -3.17 19.21
CA VAL A 300 -34.16 -4.46 19.53
C VAL A 300 -32.74 -4.52 18.97
N SER A 301 -31.81 -5.10 19.73
CA SER A 301 -30.44 -5.35 19.27
C SER A 301 -30.28 -6.75 18.67
N THR A 302 -29.14 -7.03 18.06
CA THR A 302 -28.81 -8.37 17.52
C THR A 302 -28.94 -9.48 18.58
N THR A 303 -28.55 -9.21 19.83
CA THR A 303 -28.60 -10.18 20.92
C THR A 303 -30.03 -10.59 21.28
N TYR A 304 -31.02 -9.73 21.01
CA TYR A 304 -32.43 -10.08 21.14
C TYR A 304 -32.79 -11.28 20.25
N TYR A 305 -32.44 -11.23 18.96
CA TYR A 305 -32.73 -12.32 18.04
C TYR A 305 -31.78 -13.51 18.17
N ASP A 306 -30.57 -13.34 18.71
CA ASP A 306 -29.70 -14.47 19.07
C ASP A 306 -30.33 -15.36 20.14
N SER A 307 -31.16 -14.78 21.01
CA SER A 307 -31.87 -15.52 22.06
C SER A 307 -33.05 -16.36 21.56
N ARG A 308 -33.37 -16.34 20.26
CA ARG A 308 -34.55 -17.02 19.68
C ARG A 308 -34.58 -18.54 19.85
N THR A 309 -33.44 -19.17 20.11
CA THR A 309 -33.33 -20.62 20.31
C THR A 309 -33.39 -21.03 21.78
N VAL A 310 -33.50 -20.07 22.71
CA VAL A 310 -33.61 -20.32 24.15
C VAL A 310 -35.06 -20.72 24.48
N SER A 311 -35.23 -21.74 25.33
CA SER A 311 -36.55 -22.17 25.81
C SER A 311 -37.28 -21.01 26.50
N GLY A 312 -38.56 -20.77 26.13
CA GLY A 312 -39.35 -19.63 26.61
C GLY A 312 -39.33 -18.38 25.72
N ASN A 313 -38.56 -18.39 24.61
CA ASN A 313 -38.49 -17.30 23.63
C ASN A 313 -39.19 -17.62 22.30
N GLU A 314 -40.22 -18.46 22.32
CA GLU A 314 -40.94 -18.90 21.11
C GLU A 314 -41.57 -17.74 20.33
N SER A 315 -41.93 -16.65 21.01
CA SER A 315 -42.41 -15.40 20.40
C SER A 315 -41.34 -14.72 19.55
N ILE A 316 -40.07 -14.72 19.98
CA ILE A 316 -38.94 -14.14 19.26
C ILE A 316 -38.66 -14.95 17.99
N LEU A 317 -38.72 -16.29 18.09
CA LEU A 317 -38.56 -17.16 16.93
C LEU A 317 -39.67 -16.95 15.90
N LYS A 318 -40.92 -16.80 16.35
CA LYS A 318 -42.06 -16.49 15.48
C LYS A 318 -41.85 -15.17 14.73
N GLU A 319 -41.50 -14.10 15.45
CA GLU A 319 -41.24 -12.80 14.85
C GLU A 319 -40.07 -12.84 13.86
N PHE A 320 -38.98 -13.52 14.21
CA PHE A 320 -37.83 -13.71 13.32
C PHE A 320 -38.24 -14.36 11.99
N ASN A 321 -39.08 -15.39 12.03
CA ASN A 321 -39.56 -16.07 10.83
C ASN A 321 -40.52 -15.20 9.99
N GLU A 322 -41.36 -14.39 10.63
CA GLU A 322 -42.21 -13.41 9.95
C GLU A 322 -41.37 -12.35 9.21
N LEU A 323 -40.33 -11.83 9.87
CA LEU A 323 -39.39 -10.89 9.26
C LEU A 323 -38.59 -11.53 8.13
N LYS A 324 -38.13 -12.78 8.32
CA LYS A 324 -37.43 -13.56 7.28
C LYS A 324 -38.29 -13.74 6.02
N LEU A 325 -39.58 -14.05 6.20
CA LEU A 325 -40.53 -14.16 5.09
C LEU A 325 -40.74 -12.82 4.38
N ALA A 326 -40.88 -11.72 5.14
CA ALA A 326 -41.02 -10.39 4.56
C ALA A 326 -39.77 -9.95 3.77
N ALA A 327 -38.58 -10.24 4.28
CA ALA A 327 -37.31 -9.98 3.60
C ALA A 327 -37.18 -10.80 2.31
N TYR A 328 -37.48 -12.10 2.35
CA TYR A 328 -37.50 -12.95 1.16
C TYR A 328 -38.44 -12.42 0.07
N ARG A 329 -39.67 -12.03 0.43
CA ARG A 329 -40.64 -11.47 -0.52
C ARG A 329 -40.14 -10.16 -1.16
N ARG A 330 -39.57 -9.26 -0.36
CA ARG A 330 -39.01 -7.99 -0.81
C ARG A 330 -37.86 -8.19 -1.81
N ASP A 331 -36.90 -9.04 -1.49
CA ASP A 331 -35.71 -9.28 -2.32
C ASP A 331 -36.07 -9.96 -3.65
N ASN A 332 -37.09 -10.81 -3.65
CA ASN A 332 -37.58 -11.52 -4.83
C ASN A 332 -38.74 -10.79 -5.55
N LYS A 333 -39.11 -9.58 -5.11
CA LYS A 333 -40.20 -8.75 -5.67
C LYS A 333 -41.55 -9.48 -5.77
N LEU A 334 -41.86 -10.28 -4.75
CA LEU A 334 -43.08 -11.07 -4.66
C LEU A 334 -44.23 -10.26 -4.05
N SER A 335 -45.47 -10.49 -4.50
CA SER A 335 -46.67 -9.92 -3.88
C SER A 335 -47.08 -10.66 -2.61
N ASP A 336 -47.84 -10.01 -1.73
CA ASP A 336 -48.22 -10.55 -0.41
C ASP A 336 -49.00 -11.88 -0.49
N ASN A 337 -49.70 -12.11 -1.61
CA ASN A 337 -50.50 -13.30 -1.88
C ASN A 337 -49.74 -14.43 -2.59
N GLN A 338 -48.47 -14.24 -2.97
CA GLN A 338 -47.66 -15.31 -3.53
C GLN A 338 -47.18 -16.26 -2.43
N THR A 339 -47.43 -17.56 -2.63
CA THR A 339 -47.02 -18.63 -1.72
C THR A 339 -45.50 -18.78 -1.71
N VAL A 340 -44.91 -18.75 -0.52
CA VAL A 340 -43.49 -19.04 -0.27
C VAL A 340 -43.40 -20.36 0.49
N THR A 341 -42.65 -21.32 -0.02
CA THR A 341 -42.47 -22.64 0.61
C THR A 341 -41.43 -22.60 1.72
N GLN A 342 -41.50 -23.54 2.68
CA GLN A 342 -40.53 -23.61 3.78
C GLN A 342 -39.10 -23.83 3.26
N THR A 343 -38.91 -24.68 2.25
CA THR A 343 -37.61 -24.91 1.61
C THR A 343 -37.00 -23.64 1.02
N GLN A 344 -37.82 -22.74 0.45
CA GLN A 344 -37.34 -21.45 -0.06
C GLN A 344 -36.84 -20.55 1.08
N LEU A 345 -37.55 -20.54 2.21
CA LEU A 345 -37.12 -19.80 3.40
C LEU A 345 -35.87 -20.41 4.04
N ASP A 346 -35.78 -21.73 4.13
CA ASP A 346 -34.63 -22.42 4.74
C ASP A 346 -33.32 -22.12 3.97
N ASN A 347 -33.39 -22.02 2.64
CA ASN A 347 -32.28 -21.66 1.77
C ASN A 347 -31.96 -20.15 1.74
N TYR A 348 -32.83 -19.30 2.29
CA TYR A 348 -32.61 -17.86 2.35
C TYR A 348 -31.81 -17.48 3.59
N THR A 349 -30.67 -16.83 3.38
CA THR A 349 -29.79 -16.38 4.48
C THR A 349 -30.38 -15.14 5.12
N TYR A 350 -30.74 -15.25 6.40
CA TYR A 350 -31.29 -14.17 7.20
C TYR A 350 -30.70 -14.24 8.59
N THR A 351 -30.04 -13.16 9.03
CA THR A 351 -29.26 -13.13 10.27
C THR A 351 -30.03 -12.42 11.40
N SER A 352 -29.64 -12.65 12.65
CA SER A 352 -30.15 -11.90 13.81
C SER A 352 -29.95 -10.38 13.65
N GLU A 353 -28.83 -9.99 13.04
CA GLU A 353 -28.51 -8.59 12.77
C GLU A 353 -29.47 -7.98 11.74
N GLN A 354 -29.76 -8.70 10.65
CA GLN A 354 -30.73 -8.25 9.66
C GLN A 354 -32.14 -8.16 10.25
N ALA A 355 -32.53 -9.12 11.09
CA ALA A 355 -33.79 -9.08 11.82
C ALA A 355 -33.92 -7.84 12.72
N ALA A 356 -32.86 -7.51 13.47
CA ALA A 356 -32.82 -6.28 14.28
C ALA A 356 -32.96 -5.03 13.41
N LYS A 357 -32.18 -4.92 12.33
CA LYS A 357 -32.24 -3.78 11.40
C LYS A 357 -33.64 -3.58 10.80
N ASP A 358 -34.27 -4.67 10.33
CA ASP A 358 -35.60 -4.62 9.72
C ASP A 358 -36.69 -4.27 10.74
N LYS A 359 -36.64 -4.86 11.94
CA LYS A 359 -37.57 -4.54 13.03
C LYS A 359 -37.46 -3.08 13.44
N ASN A 360 -36.24 -2.59 13.64
CA ASN A 360 -35.97 -1.22 14.02
C ASN A 360 -36.40 -0.24 12.92
N ALA A 361 -36.09 -0.52 11.64
CA ALA A 361 -36.54 0.30 10.51
C ALA A 361 -38.07 0.47 10.48
N ALA A 362 -38.81 -0.61 10.70
CA ALA A 362 -40.28 -0.57 10.76
C ALA A 362 -40.78 0.23 11.98
N ALA A 363 -40.18 0.01 13.16
CA ALA A 363 -40.52 0.72 14.39
C ALA A 363 -40.28 2.24 14.26
N ILE A 364 -39.13 2.64 13.72
CA ILE A 364 -38.78 4.05 13.47
C ILE A 364 -39.77 4.69 12.50
N LYS A 365 -40.05 4.05 11.36
CA LYS A 365 -41.00 4.57 10.36
C LYS A 365 -42.39 4.77 10.95
N LYS A 366 -42.86 3.82 11.77
CA LYS A 366 -44.15 3.91 12.47
C LYS A 366 -44.15 5.04 13.50
N ALA A 367 -43.11 5.14 14.32
CA ALA A 367 -42.99 6.18 15.35
C ALA A 367 -42.95 7.58 14.73
N LEU A 368 -42.16 7.78 13.66
CA LEU A 368 -42.11 9.02 12.90
C LEU A 368 -43.47 9.39 12.31
N GLY A 369 -44.14 8.47 11.61
CA GLY A 369 -45.45 8.74 11.01
C GLY A 369 -46.55 9.03 12.05
N THR A 370 -46.41 8.50 13.27
CA THR A 370 -47.33 8.81 14.38
C THR A 370 -47.05 10.19 14.97
N ALA A 371 -45.77 10.53 15.16
CA ALA A 371 -45.37 11.79 15.78
C ALA A 371 -45.48 13.00 14.83
N LEU A 372 -45.34 12.77 13.52
CA LEU A 372 -45.28 13.80 12.49
C LEU A 372 -46.16 13.40 11.29
N PRO A 373 -47.50 13.42 11.44
CA PRO A 373 -48.45 12.89 10.44
C PRO A 373 -48.49 13.67 9.13
N ASP A 374 -48.08 14.94 9.14
CA ASP A 374 -48.02 15.79 7.93
C ASP A 374 -46.84 15.45 7.00
N TYR A 375 -45.94 14.58 7.46
CA TYR A 375 -44.70 14.25 6.76
C TYR A 375 -44.62 12.74 6.46
N SER A 376 -44.08 12.42 5.30
CA SER A 376 -43.75 11.05 4.91
C SER A 376 -42.25 10.83 5.02
N PHE A 377 -41.87 9.80 5.78
CA PHE A 377 -40.47 9.43 5.99
C PHE A 377 -40.14 8.16 5.21
N THR A 378 -39.01 8.18 4.51
CA THR A 378 -38.47 7.02 3.79
C THR A 378 -37.08 6.73 4.32
N LEU A 379 -36.86 5.48 4.72
CA LEU A 379 -35.54 4.96 5.08
C LEU A 379 -35.02 4.13 3.91
N ASP A 380 -33.97 4.62 3.26
CA ASP A 380 -33.29 3.95 2.16
C ASP A 380 -31.87 3.57 2.60
N GLY A 381 -31.66 2.28 2.87
CA GLY A 381 -30.45 1.79 3.52
C GLY A 381 -30.20 2.47 4.86
N SER A 382 -29.13 3.25 4.94
CA SER A 382 -28.71 3.99 6.13
C SER A 382 -29.10 5.48 6.09
N TYR A 383 -30.00 5.90 5.20
CA TYR A 383 -30.41 7.30 5.09
C TYR A 383 -31.91 7.47 5.27
N LEU A 384 -32.30 8.37 6.17
CA LEU A 384 -33.67 8.82 6.32
C LEU A 384 -33.88 10.08 5.47
N THR A 385 -35.02 10.16 4.80
CA THR A 385 -35.49 11.35 4.06
C THR A 385 -36.91 11.69 4.46
N ALA A 386 -37.28 12.96 4.37
CA ALA A 386 -38.61 13.44 4.69
C ALA A 386 -39.22 14.20 3.51
N LYS A 387 -40.54 14.04 3.31
CA LYS A 387 -41.32 14.80 2.33
C LYS A 387 -42.63 15.31 2.92
N LYS A 388 -43.06 16.50 2.50
CA LYS A 388 -44.40 17.03 2.72
C LYS A 388 -45.14 17.00 1.39
N GLY A 389 -46.10 16.08 1.24
CA GLY A 389 -46.67 15.77 -0.08
C GLY A 389 -45.60 15.24 -1.05
N SER A 390 -45.38 15.91 -2.19
CA SER A 390 -44.33 15.56 -3.16
C SER A 390 -42.99 16.26 -2.91
N GLU A 391 -42.94 17.27 -2.04
CA GLU A 391 -41.78 18.11 -1.83
C GLU A 391 -40.84 17.54 -0.77
N SER A 392 -39.53 17.50 -1.06
CA SER A 392 -38.51 17.17 -0.07
C SER A 392 -38.36 18.30 0.94
N VAL A 393 -38.22 17.94 2.21
CA VAL A 393 -38.01 18.91 3.31
C VAL A 393 -36.70 18.60 4.03
N ASP A 394 -35.99 19.66 4.42
CA ASP A 394 -34.80 19.54 5.25
C ASP A 394 -35.21 19.35 6.71
N PHE A 395 -34.51 18.47 7.42
CA PHE A 395 -34.75 18.17 8.82
C PHE A 395 -33.45 17.74 9.52
N SER A 396 -33.39 17.84 10.84
CA SER A 396 -32.27 17.32 11.63
C SER A 396 -32.72 16.22 12.58
N LEU A 397 -31.85 15.24 12.82
CA LEU A 397 -32.04 14.23 13.87
C LEU A 397 -30.92 14.34 14.90
N THR A 398 -31.28 14.35 16.18
CA THR A 398 -30.31 14.29 17.28
C THR A 398 -30.71 13.23 18.28
N SER A 399 -29.72 12.64 18.93
CA SER A 399 -29.95 11.74 20.06
C SER A 399 -30.43 12.55 21.27
N VAL A 400 -31.55 12.13 21.87
CA VAL A 400 -32.05 12.71 23.14
C VAL A 400 -31.34 12.04 24.31
N ASP A 401 -31.34 10.70 24.29
CA ASP A 401 -30.57 9.84 25.18
C ASP A 401 -29.48 9.15 24.35
N GLY A 402 -28.21 9.35 24.74
CA GLY A 402 -27.02 9.07 23.92
C GLY A 402 -27.04 7.73 23.15
N GLY A 403 -26.58 7.73 21.90
CA GLY A 403 -26.28 6.51 21.13
C GLY A 403 -27.44 5.90 20.34
N THR A 404 -28.64 6.50 20.35
CA THR A 404 -29.78 6.04 19.55
C THR A 404 -29.50 6.21 18.04
N LEU A 405 -29.65 5.15 17.24
CA LEU A 405 -29.47 5.16 15.76
C LEU A 405 -28.07 5.56 15.27
N GLY A 406 -27.05 5.50 16.13
CA GLY A 406 -25.74 6.05 15.82
C GLY A 406 -25.75 7.59 15.69
N LEU A 407 -26.80 8.25 16.17
CA LEU A 407 -26.89 9.70 16.24
C LEU A 407 -26.13 10.19 17.47
N ALA A 408 -25.49 11.35 17.33
CA ALA A 408 -24.93 12.10 18.44
C ALA A 408 -25.90 13.21 18.88
N LYS A 409 -25.65 13.76 20.07
CA LYS A 409 -26.18 15.07 20.45
C LYS A 409 -25.55 16.13 19.54
N ALA A 410 -26.31 17.16 19.17
CA ALA A 410 -25.76 18.22 18.34
C ALA A 410 -24.66 18.96 19.09
N SER A 411 -23.59 19.29 18.37
CA SER A 411 -22.45 19.99 18.93
C SER A 411 -21.90 21.00 17.94
N ALA A 412 -21.28 22.04 18.46
CA ALA A 412 -20.55 23.02 17.68
C ALA A 412 -19.27 23.41 18.40
N SER A 413 -18.32 23.95 17.64
CA SER A 413 -17.05 24.41 18.16
C SER A 413 -16.70 25.78 17.61
N ASN A 414 -15.96 26.57 18.38
CA ASN A 414 -15.40 27.84 17.92
C ASN A 414 -14.30 27.68 16.86
N LYS A 415 -13.79 26.46 16.66
CA LYS A 415 -12.76 26.16 15.66
C LYS A 415 -13.34 25.29 14.57
N ILE A 416 -12.99 25.64 13.33
CA ILE A 416 -13.34 24.85 12.16
C ILE A 416 -12.43 23.61 12.11
N ASN A 417 -12.99 22.48 11.72
CA ASN A 417 -12.23 21.30 11.34
C ASN A 417 -12.44 20.98 9.84
N THR A 418 -11.60 20.14 9.27
CA THR A 418 -11.64 19.84 7.83
C THR A 418 -12.93 19.11 7.39
N SER A 419 -13.60 18.40 8.29
CA SER A 419 -14.90 17.75 8.04
C SER A 419 -16.11 18.68 8.18
N THR A 420 -15.91 19.91 8.64
CA THR A 420 -16.98 20.91 8.83
C THR A 420 -17.58 21.24 7.45
N THR A 421 -18.91 21.19 7.31
CA THR A 421 -19.60 21.51 6.05
C THR A 421 -19.61 23.01 5.82
N LEU A 422 -19.63 23.47 4.56
CA LEU A 422 -19.72 24.91 4.27
C LEU A 422 -21.04 25.52 4.79
N ASP A 423 -22.14 24.78 4.76
CA ASP A 423 -23.41 25.21 5.38
C ASP A 423 -23.26 25.38 6.91
N SER A 424 -22.47 24.53 7.57
CA SER A 424 -22.23 24.67 9.02
C SER A 424 -21.45 25.91 9.43
N LEU A 425 -20.72 26.49 8.47
CA LEU A 425 -20.05 27.78 8.63
C LEU A 425 -21.00 28.95 8.38
N GLY A 426 -22.25 28.68 7.99
CA GLY A 426 -23.28 29.67 7.71
C GLY A 426 -23.37 30.06 6.24
N PHE A 427 -22.63 29.42 5.34
CA PHE A 427 -22.68 29.73 3.92
C PHE A 427 -23.95 29.14 3.28
N LYS A 428 -24.52 29.86 2.33
CA LYS A 428 -25.64 29.36 1.53
C LYS A 428 -25.19 29.10 0.10
N PRO A 429 -25.58 27.97 -0.50
CA PRO A 429 -25.26 27.72 -1.89
C PRO A 429 -26.03 28.70 -2.78
N ASP A 430 -25.46 28.96 -3.95
CA ASP A 430 -26.10 29.70 -5.03
C ASP A 430 -27.37 28.99 -5.51
N SER A 431 -28.13 29.67 -6.37
CA SER A 431 -29.43 29.18 -6.87
C SER A 431 -29.37 27.80 -7.57
N ASP A 432 -28.18 27.38 -8.04
CA ASP A 432 -27.94 26.09 -8.67
C ASP A 432 -27.57 24.97 -7.66
N GLY A 433 -27.51 25.29 -6.36
CA GLY A 433 -27.19 24.36 -5.28
C GLY A 433 -25.69 24.12 -5.10
N LYS A 434 -24.83 25.04 -5.56
CA LYS A 434 -23.37 24.96 -5.40
C LYS A 434 -22.82 26.16 -4.67
N TYR A 435 -21.60 26.04 -4.14
CA TYR A 435 -20.81 27.17 -3.69
C TYR A 435 -19.75 27.49 -4.74
N SER A 436 -19.59 28.76 -5.10
CA SER A 436 -18.57 29.23 -6.05
C SER A 436 -17.49 30.07 -5.37
N LEU A 437 -16.23 29.82 -5.73
CA LEU A 437 -15.06 30.62 -5.37
C LEU A 437 -14.24 30.87 -6.63
N LYS A 438 -13.84 32.11 -6.90
CA LYS A 438 -13.06 32.44 -8.09
C LYS A 438 -11.67 32.94 -7.73
N ILE A 439 -10.66 32.21 -8.19
CA ILE A 439 -9.23 32.50 -7.93
C ILE A 439 -8.49 32.53 -9.26
N ASN A 440 -7.68 33.57 -9.51
CA ASN A 440 -6.91 33.74 -10.75
C ASN A 440 -7.77 33.55 -12.00
N ASP A 441 -8.97 34.14 -11.99
CA ASP A 441 -9.98 34.05 -13.06
C ASP A 441 -10.61 32.65 -13.28
N THR A 442 -10.16 31.63 -12.54
CA THR A 442 -10.72 30.27 -12.55
C THR A 442 -11.85 30.14 -11.53
N GLU A 443 -13.04 29.74 -12.00
CA GLU A 443 -14.19 29.46 -11.15
C GLU A 443 -14.12 28.02 -10.59
N ILE A 444 -14.21 27.91 -9.27
CA ILE A 444 -14.11 26.66 -8.52
C ILE A 444 -15.44 26.44 -7.80
N THR A 445 -16.17 25.39 -8.18
CA THR A 445 -17.47 25.08 -7.60
C THR A 445 -17.46 23.80 -6.79
N VAL A 446 -18.16 23.79 -5.66
CA VAL A 446 -18.40 22.59 -4.85
C VAL A 446 -19.89 22.44 -4.52
N ASP A 447 -20.38 21.23 -4.30
CA ASP A 447 -21.82 21.00 -4.04
C ASP A 447 -22.27 21.49 -2.66
N LYS A 448 -23.59 21.57 -2.43
CA LYS A 448 -24.18 22.05 -1.18
C LYS A 448 -23.77 21.27 0.09
N TYR A 449 -23.25 20.05 -0.04
CA TYR A 449 -22.77 19.23 1.09
C TYR A 449 -21.25 19.27 1.26
N ALA A 450 -20.56 20.12 0.50
CA ALA A 450 -19.12 20.24 0.54
C ALA A 450 -18.61 20.56 1.95
N THR A 451 -17.50 19.94 2.30
CA THR A 451 -16.74 20.23 3.52
C THR A 451 -15.62 21.21 3.23
N VAL A 452 -15.03 21.78 4.29
CA VAL A 452 -13.80 22.55 4.22
C VAL A 452 -12.69 21.76 3.51
N SER A 453 -12.56 20.45 3.79
CA SER A 453 -11.63 19.57 3.10
C SER A 453 -11.92 19.46 1.60
N THR A 454 -13.21 19.36 1.23
CA THR A 454 -13.64 19.27 -0.17
C THR A 454 -13.32 20.56 -0.91
N LEU A 455 -13.57 21.73 -0.30
CA LEU A 455 -13.24 23.03 -0.88
C LEU A 455 -11.74 23.20 -1.09
N MET A 456 -10.92 22.97 -0.07
CA MET A 456 -9.45 23.05 -0.19
C MET A 456 -8.94 22.08 -1.27
N SER A 457 -9.48 20.86 -1.31
CA SER A 457 -9.12 19.89 -2.35
C SER A 457 -9.52 20.33 -3.75
N ALA A 458 -10.67 20.98 -3.90
CA ALA A 458 -11.12 21.53 -5.18
C ALA A 458 -10.20 22.66 -5.64
N VAL A 459 -9.81 23.57 -4.73
CA VAL A 459 -8.86 24.64 -5.02
C VAL A 459 -7.48 24.08 -5.40
N ASN A 460 -6.92 23.17 -4.61
CA ASN A 460 -5.58 22.63 -4.80
C ASN A 460 -5.42 21.76 -6.05
N LYS A 461 -6.55 21.28 -6.62
CA LYS A 461 -6.59 20.52 -7.87
C LYS A 461 -7.02 21.35 -9.08
N SER A 462 -7.42 22.61 -8.86
CA SER A 462 -7.89 23.48 -9.92
C SER A 462 -6.72 24.02 -10.75
N ASP A 463 -7.04 24.52 -11.95
CA ASP A 463 -6.09 25.23 -12.82
C ASP A 463 -5.81 26.67 -12.33
N ALA A 464 -6.26 27.05 -11.14
CA ALA A 464 -5.97 28.37 -10.57
C ALA A 464 -4.49 28.56 -10.18
N GLY A 465 -3.68 27.50 -10.15
CA GLY A 465 -2.24 27.59 -9.88
C GLY A 465 -1.90 27.97 -8.43
N VAL A 466 -2.80 27.68 -7.49
CA VAL A 466 -2.64 28.00 -6.06
C VAL A 466 -2.85 26.77 -5.17
N THR A 467 -2.34 26.85 -3.95
CA THR A 467 -2.61 25.94 -2.86
C THR A 467 -3.31 26.68 -1.73
N MET A 468 -4.52 26.26 -1.40
CA MET A 468 -5.27 26.65 -0.21
C MET A 468 -5.00 25.70 0.96
N THR A 469 -4.80 26.30 2.13
CA THR A 469 -4.65 25.61 3.41
C THR A 469 -5.52 26.29 4.47
N TYR A 470 -5.76 25.59 5.57
CA TYR A 470 -6.45 26.11 6.74
C TYR A 470 -5.62 25.86 7.99
N SER A 471 -5.36 26.92 8.76
CA SER A 471 -4.66 26.84 10.04
C SER A 471 -5.69 26.79 11.17
N SER A 472 -5.78 25.67 11.90
CA SER A 472 -6.64 25.58 13.08
C SER A 472 -6.17 26.47 14.24
N LEU A 473 -4.87 26.76 14.29
CA LEU A 473 -4.27 27.66 15.27
C LEU A 473 -4.75 29.09 15.04
N ALA A 474 -4.58 29.62 13.83
CA ALA A 474 -5.04 30.97 13.46
C ALA A 474 -6.56 31.03 13.22
N ASN A 475 -7.18 29.87 12.97
CA ASN A 475 -8.57 29.71 12.53
C ASN A 475 -8.85 30.57 11.28
N SER A 476 -7.96 30.44 10.31
CA SER A 476 -7.98 31.20 9.06
C SER A 476 -7.51 30.36 7.87
N PHE A 477 -7.93 30.76 6.67
CA PHE A 477 -7.49 30.17 5.41
C PHE A 477 -6.29 30.93 4.86
N MET A 478 -5.39 30.22 4.19
CA MET A 478 -4.29 30.82 3.42
C MET A 478 -4.31 30.25 2.02
N VAL A 479 -4.13 31.12 1.02
CA VAL A 479 -3.97 30.74 -0.39
C VAL A 479 -2.60 31.19 -0.86
N GLU A 480 -1.79 30.28 -1.38
CA GLU A 480 -0.42 30.54 -1.83
C GLU A 480 -0.26 30.13 -3.29
N ALA A 481 0.43 30.94 -4.09
CA ALA A 481 0.77 30.61 -5.47
C ALA A 481 1.77 29.45 -5.53
N ASN A 482 1.52 28.49 -6.43
CA ASN A 482 2.43 27.37 -6.64
C ASN A 482 3.74 27.80 -7.30
N GLU A 483 3.69 28.87 -8.09
CA GLU A 483 4.88 29.52 -8.64
C GLU A 483 5.39 30.59 -7.66
N LYS A 484 6.70 30.59 -7.42
CA LYS A 484 7.38 31.65 -6.67
C LYS A 484 7.62 32.86 -7.57
N GLY A 485 8.18 33.93 -7.00
CA GLY A 485 8.52 35.10 -7.78
C GLY A 485 7.34 36.01 -8.07
N GLY A 486 7.62 37.07 -8.83
CA GLY A 486 6.58 37.99 -9.33
C GLY A 486 5.64 37.37 -10.37
N ALA A 487 5.95 36.18 -10.87
CA ALA A 487 5.08 35.41 -11.77
C ALA A 487 3.92 34.74 -11.03
N GLY A 488 4.14 34.30 -9.78
CA GLY A 488 3.10 33.74 -8.94
C GLY A 488 2.00 34.76 -8.66
N ARG A 489 0.76 34.44 -9.02
CA ARG A 489 -0.42 35.29 -8.80
C ARG A 489 -1.35 34.65 -7.78
N VAL A 490 -1.89 35.46 -6.88
CA VAL A 490 -3.06 35.11 -6.07
C VAL A 490 -4.02 36.29 -6.21
N ASP A 491 -5.12 36.08 -6.93
CA ASP A 491 -6.21 37.04 -7.07
C ASP A 491 -7.51 36.34 -6.71
N ILE A 492 -8.07 36.68 -5.55
CA ILE A 492 -9.31 36.10 -5.05
C ILE A 492 -10.42 37.12 -5.29
N GLN A 493 -11.36 36.79 -6.17
CA GLN A 493 -12.48 37.69 -6.46
C GLN A 493 -13.42 37.75 -5.26
N SER A 494 -13.80 38.97 -4.88
CA SER A 494 -14.70 39.20 -3.75
C SER A 494 -16.09 38.61 -4.04
N GLY A 495 -16.57 37.77 -3.13
CA GLY A 495 -17.86 37.08 -3.17
C GLY A 495 -18.19 36.52 -1.79
N ASP A 496 -19.44 36.11 -1.55
CA ASP A 496 -19.92 35.74 -0.21
C ASP A 496 -19.07 34.64 0.43
N LEU A 497 -18.66 33.63 -0.35
CA LEU A 497 -17.77 32.59 0.15
C LEU A 497 -16.36 33.13 0.45
N ALA A 498 -15.77 33.93 -0.45
CA ALA A 498 -14.44 34.51 -0.22
C ALA A 498 -14.40 35.40 1.04
N LYS A 499 -15.45 36.22 1.24
CA LYS A 499 -15.62 37.06 2.43
C LYS A 499 -15.85 36.23 3.68
N GLY A 500 -16.70 35.21 3.56
CA GLY A 500 -17.01 34.28 4.62
C GLY A 500 -15.80 33.49 5.13
N LEU A 501 -14.89 33.12 4.24
CA LEU A 501 -13.62 32.46 4.57
C LEU A 501 -12.55 33.44 5.08
N GLY A 502 -12.86 34.73 5.16
CA GLY A 502 -11.94 35.79 5.56
C GLY A 502 -10.86 36.12 4.54
N LEU A 503 -10.95 35.59 3.31
CA LEU A 503 -9.96 35.76 2.25
C LEU A 503 -10.14 37.07 1.46
N ALA A 504 -11.32 37.66 1.52
CA ALA A 504 -11.64 38.93 0.89
C ALA A 504 -12.46 39.84 1.82
N ASP A 505 -12.28 41.15 1.71
CA ASP A 505 -13.16 42.16 2.31
C ASP A 505 -13.91 42.92 1.19
N ASP A 506 -14.55 44.04 1.55
CA ASP A 506 -15.23 44.90 0.58
C ASP A 506 -14.25 45.66 -0.33
N ASN A 507 -12.96 45.70 0.01
CA ASN A 507 -11.90 46.37 -0.75
C ASN A 507 -11.06 45.41 -1.62
N GLY A 508 -11.18 44.09 -1.46
CA GLY A 508 -10.45 43.08 -2.23
C GLY A 508 -9.92 41.94 -1.36
N THR A 509 -8.73 41.44 -1.67
CA THR A 509 -8.09 40.32 -0.94
C THR A 509 -7.45 40.80 0.37
N VAL A 510 -7.67 40.06 1.46
CA VAL A 510 -7.09 40.37 2.79
C VAL A 510 -5.72 39.70 2.94
N GLY A 511 -4.80 40.35 3.67
CA GLY A 511 -3.49 39.77 4.03
C GLY A 511 -2.62 39.42 2.82
N TYR A 512 -2.77 40.14 1.71
CA TYR A 512 -2.03 39.87 0.48
C TYR A 512 -0.55 40.25 0.62
N THR A 513 0.33 39.30 0.28
CA THR A 513 1.78 39.48 0.15
C THR A 513 2.20 39.07 -1.25
N GLN A 514 2.88 39.98 -1.97
CA GLN A 514 3.40 39.69 -3.30
C GLN A 514 4.62 38.77 -3.23
N GLY A 515 4.68 37.78 -4.11
CA GLY A 515 5.83 36.92 -4.31
C GLY A 515 7.02 37.70 -4.86
N GLN A 516 8.22 37.33 -4.42
CA GLN A 516 9.46 37.99 -4.80
C GLN A 516 10.37 37.02 -5.53
N ASN A 517 11.14 37.50 -6.52
CA ASN A 517 12.14 36.68 -7.19
C ASN A 517 13.35 36.47 -6.28
N SER A 518 14.07 35.37 -6.47
CA SER A 518 15.40 35.23 -5.92
C SER A 518 16.36 36.15 -6.65
N ILE A 519 17.30 36.70 -5.89
CA ILE A 519 18.39 37.55 -6.38
C ILE A 519 19.67 36.96 -5.78
N PHE A 520 20.57 36.53 -6.64
CA PHE A 520 21.85 35.93 -6.23
C PHE A 520 22.94 36.22 -7.26
N GLU A 521 24.19 36.13 -6.84
CA GLU A 521 25.35 36.27 -7.70
C GLU A 521 26.05 34.92 -7.87
N ILE A 522 26.47 34.58 -9.09
CA ILE A 522 27.45 33.51 -9.35
C ILE A 522 28.64 34.12 -10.07
N ASN A 523 29.84 33.96 -9.48
CA ASN A 523 31.10 34.52 -10.00
C ASN A 523 31.03 36.03 -10.29
N GLY A 524 30.23 36.77 -9.49
CA GLY A 524 30.03 38.21 -9.61
C GLY A 524 29.02 38.63 -10.69
N GLN A 525 28.33 37.69 -11.34
CA GLN A 525 27.19 37.97 -12.22
C GLN A 525 25.89 37.82 -11.43
N GLU A 526 25.09 38.88 -11.39
CA GLU A 526 23.79 38.90 -10.72
C GLU A 526 22.72 38.21 -11.59
N ILE A 527 21.90 37.37 -10.95
CA ILE A 527 20.87 36.55 -11.58
C ILE A 527 19.56 36.75 -10.80
N TYR A 528 18.47 36.87 -11.57
CA TYR A 528 17.11 37.01 -11.06
C TYR A 528 16.30 35.81 -11.51
N LEU A 529 15.64 35.12 -10.59
CA LEU A 529 14.86 33.92 -10.90
C LEU A 529 13.59 33.84 -10.07
N ASN A 530 12.53 33.28 -10.64
CA ASN A 530 11.30 32.95 -9.93
C ASN A 530 11.38 31.60 -9.20
N ASP A 531 12.58 31.16 -8.82
CA ASP A 531 12.86 29.89 -8.15
C ASP A 531 14.12 30.03 -7.29
N ASN A 532 14.31 29.11 -6.35
CA ASN A 532 15.50 29.01 -5.52
C ASN A 532 16.49 27.95 -6.02
N THR A 533 16.38 27.56 -7.29
CA THR A 533 17.26 26.58 -7.92
C THR A 533 17.77 27.10 -9.26
N TYR A 534 19.08 27.03 -9.48
CA TYR A 534 19.70 27.47 -10.73
C TYR A 534 20.68 26.42 -11.25
N THR A 535 20.57 26.05 -12.51
CA THR A 535 21.48 25.09 -13.16
C THR A 535 22.41 25.79 -14.13
N LEU A 536 23.71 25.62 -13.94
CA LEU A 536 24.78 26.10 -14.80
C LEU A 536 25.70 24.93 -15.16
N ASP A 537 25.90 24.70 -16.46
CA ASP A 537 26.80 23.67 -16.99
C ASP A 537 26.61 22.30 -16.32
N GLY A 538 25.36 21.84 -16.16
CA GLY A 538 25.04 20.56 -15.53
C GLY A 538 25.19 20.50 -14.01
N THR A 539 25.57 21.60 -13.36
CA THR A 539 25.62 21.77 -11.90
C THR A 539 24.42 22.58 -11.43
N THR A 540 23.69 22.06 -10.45
CA THR A 540 22.49 22.70 -9.91
C THR A 540 22.76 23.23 -8.51
N PHE A 541 22.57 24.53 -8.33
CA PHE A 541 22.65 25.25 -7.07
C PHE A 541 21.25 25.44 -6.52
N THR A 542 21.02 25.04 -5.27
CA THR A 542 19.73 25.22 -4.57
C THR A 542 19.96 26.01 -3.29
N PHE A 543 19.13 27.04 -3.09
CA PHE A 543 19.22 27.99 -1.98
C PHE A 543 18.06 27.81 -1.01
N ASP A 544 18.32 27.88 0.29
CA ASP A 544 17.28 27.89 1.33
C ASP A 544 17.53 28.94 2.42
N ASP A 545 16.61 28.98 3.40
CA ASP A 545 16.56 29.99 4.46
C ASP A 545 17.79 29.98 5.39
N ASN A 546 18.62 28.92 5.38
CA ASN A 546 19.85 28.85 6.18
C ASN A 546 21.00 29.63 5.53
N MET A 547 20.86 30.02 4.25
CA MET A 547 21.89 30.78 3.55
C MET A 547 21.86 32.24 4.01
N LYS A 548 22.96 32.70 4.61
CA LYS A 548 23.03 34.05 5.17
C LYS A 548 23.24 35.08 4.05
N VAL A 549 22.32 36.03 3.96
CA VAL A 549 22.39 37.15 2.99
C VAL A 549 23.69 37.93 3.16
N GLY A 550 24.37 38.17 2.03
CA GLY A 550 25.63 38.93 1.97
C GLY A 550 26.92 38.14 2.21
N GLU A 551 26.86 36.88 2.66
CA GLU A 551 28.04 36.01 2.76
C GLU A 551 28.41 35.40 1.40
N THR A 552 29.68 35.02 1.22
CA THR A 552 30.15 34.34 0.01
C THR A 552 30.35 32.86 0.25
N TYR A 553 29.65 32.05 -0.53
CA TYR A 553 29.74 30.60 -0.55
C TYR A 553 30.59 30.18 -1.74
N THR A 554 31.57 29.31 -1.54
CA THR A 554 32.43 28.78 -2.58
C THR A 554 32.10 27.31 -2.79
N ALA A 555 31.44 27.01 -3.91
CA ALA A 555 31.16 25.67 -4.37
C ALA A 555 32.31 25.16 -5.25
N THR A 556 32.99 24.10 -4.82
CA THR A 556 34.10 23.48 -5.56
C THR A 556 33.62 22.15 -6.14
N ILE A 557 33.66 22.04 -7.46
CA ILE A 557 33.21 20.89 -8.24
C ILE A 557 34.45 20.20 -8.78
N SER A 558 34.60 18.92 -8.47
CA SER A 558 35.74 18.10 -8.90
C SER A 558 35.25 16.76 -9.43
N LYS A 559 36.04 16.13 -10.31
CA LYS A 559 35.75 14.76 -10.74
C LYS A 559 35.84 13.80 -9.55
N ASP A 560 34.86 12.92 -9.40
CA ASP A 560 34.79 11.93 -8.32
C ASP A 560 35.49 10.65 -8.75
N ALA A 561 36.82 10.64 -8.64
CA ALA A 561 37.63 9.46 -8.96
C ALA A 561 37.40 8.31 -7.96
N THR A 562 37.10 8.61 -6.69
CA THR A 562 36.97 7.61 -5.62
C THR A 562 35.82 6.66 -5.90
N THR A 563 34.61 7.17 -6.13
CA THR A 563 33.43 6.33 -6.40
C THR A 563 33.61 5.48 -7.66
N VAL A 564 34.28 6.01 -8.68
CA VAL A 564 34.55 5.29 -9.93
C VAL A 564 35.58 4.17 -9.71
N LYS A 565 36.66 4.43 -8.97
CA LYS A 565 37.65 3.40 -8.59
C LYS A 565 37.00 2.25 -7.82
N ASP A 566 36.16 2.55 -6.84
CA ASP A 566 35.46 1.52 -6.05
C ASP A 566 34.55 0.65 -6.93
N THR A 567 33.88 1.28 -7.91
CA THR A 567 33.06 0.56 -8.89
C THR A 567 33.90 -0.42 -9.73
N ILE A 568 35.10 0.00 -10.18
CA ILE A 568 36.02 -0.87 -10.93
C ILE A 568 36.58 -2.00 -10.06
N LYS A 569 36.97 -1.72 -8.81
CA LYS A 569 37.45 -2.74 -7.86
C LYS A 569 36.40 -3.83 -7.65
N LYS A 570 35.15 -3.42 -7.41
CA LYS A 570 34.03 -4.36 -7.23
C LYS A 570 33.73 -5.18 -8.48
N PHE A 571 33.86 -4.58 -9.67
CA PHE A 571 33.74 -5.32 -10.93
C PHE A 571 34.82 -6.40 -11.05
N VAL A 572 36.07 -6.08 -10.71
CA VAL A 572 37.19 -7.03 -10.75
C VAL A 572 36.99 -8.17 -9.74
N GLU A 573 36.56 -7.85 -8.52
CA GLU A 573 36.23 -8.85 -7.49
C GLU A 573 35.14 -9.82 -7.98
N ASP A 574 34.03 -9.29 -8.50
CA ASP A 574 32.94 -10.12 -9.00
C ASP A 574 33.35 -10.93 -10.26
N TYR A 575 34.23 -10.38 -11.10
CA TYR A 575 34.76 -11.11 -12.25
C TYR A 575 35.63 -12.29 -11.80
N ASN A 576 36.47 -12.09 -10.78
CA ASN A 576 37.28 -13.16 -10.20
C ASN A 576 36.40 -14.24 -9.55
N GLN A 577 35.32 -13.84 -8.86
CA GLN A 577 34.34 -14.79 -8.34
C GLN A 577 33.62 -15.55 -9.47
N LEU A 578 33.27 -14.89 -10.57
CA LEU A 578 32.70 -15.57 -11.75
C LEU A 578 33.68 -16.59 -12.33
N ILE A 579 34.98 -16.28 -12.39
CA ILE A 579 36.01 -17.24 -12.80
C ILE A 579 36.03 -18.44 -11.86
N ASP A 580 36.03 -18.22 -10.54
CA ASP A 580 36.00 -19.30 -9.55
C ASP A 580 34.75 -20.19 -9.68
N ASP A 581 33.58 -19.57 -9.79
CA ASP A 581 32.32 -20.30 -9.95
C ASP A 581 32.30 -21.15 -11.22
N VAL A 582 32.79 -20.61 -12.35
CA VAL A 582 32.80 -21.32 -13.63
C VAL A 582 33.86 -22.42 -13.68
N TYR A 583 35.09 -22.12 -13.25
CA TYR A 583 36.18 -23.10 -13.23
C TYR A 583 36.03 -24.13 -12.11
N GLY A 584 35.21 -23.88 -11.08
CA GLY A 584 34.74 -24.90 -10.16
C GLY A 584 34.00 -26.04 -10.87
N HIS A 585 33.27 -25.75 -11.96
CA HIS A 585 32.58 -26.77 -12.75
C HIS A 585 33.46 -27.45 -13.80
N ILE A 586 34.34 -26.70 -14.48
CA ILE A 586 35.12 -27.23 -15.63
C ILE A 586 36.56 -27.60 -15.30
N GLY A 587 37.11 -27.12 -14.18
CA GLY A 587 38.47 -27.40 -13.71
C GLY A 587 38.55 -28.58 -12.74
N THR A 588 37.42 -29.01 -12.17
CA THR A 588 37.37 -30.14 -11.23
C THR A 588 37.34 -31.46 -11.98
N ALA A 589 38.39 -32.27 -11.83
CA ALA A 589 38.47 -33.59 -12.47
C ALA A 589 37.37 -34.55 -11.93
N PRO A 590 36.87 -35.49 -12.76
CA PRO A 590 35.94 -36.52 -12.31
C PRO A 590 36.52 -37.35 -11.19
N ALA A 591 35.72 -37.67 -10.17
CA ALA A 591 36.16 -38.55 -9.09
C ALA A 591 36.44 -39.97 -9.61
N THR A 592 37.46 -40.62 -9.05
CA THR A 592 37.80 -42.01 -9.35
C THR A 592 37.90 -42.85 -8.08
N ASP A 593 37.54 -44.12 -8.18
CA ASP A 593 37.76 -45.10 -7.12
C ASP A 593 39.27 -45.43 -6.95
N SER A 594 39.58 -46.30 -5.99
CA SER A 594 40.96 -46.77 -5.72
C SER A 594 41.59 -47.56 -6.87
N SER A 595 40.78 -47.99 -7.85
CA SER A 595 41.21 -48.72 -9.05
C SER A 595 41.29 -47.81 -10.29
N GLY A 596 41.01 -46.52 -10.15
CA GLY A 596 41.03 -45.55 -11.25
C GLY A 596 39.78 -45.53 -12.12
N ASN A 597 38.70 -46.25 -11.74
CA ASN A 597 37.43 -46.19 -12.45
C ASN A 597 36.64 -44.95 -12.03
N LYS A 598 35.91 -44.36 -12.97
CA LYS A 598 35.04 -43.20 -12.69
C LYS A 598 33.79 -43.65 -11.95
N TYR A 599 33.33 -42.83 -11.01
CA TYR A 599 32.01 -43.00 -10.42
C TYR A 599 30.94 -42.74 -11.48
N ASP A 600 30.20 -43.77 -11.87
CA ASP A 600 29.01 -43.65 -12.71
C ASP A 600 27.75 -43.52 -11.83
N PRO A 601 26.63 -42.98 -12.36
CA PRO A 601 25.38 -42.92 -11.62
C PRO A 601 24.93 -44.32 -11.17
N LEU A 602 24.36 -44.43 -9.96
CA LEU A 602 23.88 -45.71 -9.44
C LEU A 602 22.70 -46.24 -10.24
N THR A 603 22.68 -47.55 -10.49
CA THR A 603 21.48 -48.28 -10.94
C THR A 603 20.46 -48.42 -9.80
N ASP A 604 19.23 -48.82 -10.13
CA ASP A 604 18.19 -49.02 -9.11
C ASP A 604 18.58 -50.16 -8.15
N ASP A 605 19.12 -51.27 -8.68
CA ASP A 605 19.63 -52.38 -7.87
C ASP A 605 20.81 -51.96 -6.96
N GLU A 606 21.73 -51.12 -7.44
CA GLU A 606 22.85 -50.62 -6.62
C GLU A 606 22.38 -49.67 -5.50
N ARG A 607 21.29 -48.92 -5.71
CA ARG A 607 20.70 -48.07 -4.67
C ARG A 607 20.04 -48.90 -3.58
N ASP A 608 19.33 -49.95 -3.93
CA ASP A 608 18.64 -50.83 -2.97
C ASP A 608 19.63 -51.59 -2.06
N GLU A 609 20.87 -51.75 -2.50
CA GLU A 609 21.96 -52.40 -1.75
C GLU A 609 22.81 -51.43 -0.90
N MET A 610 22.61 -50.12 -1.01
CA MET A 610 23.41 -49.09 -0.32
C MET A 610 22.61 -48.32 0.73
N SER A 611 23.28 -47.79 1.76
CA SER A 611 22.64 -46.85 2.69
C SER A 611 22.50 -45.44 2.10
N GLU A 612 21.55 -44.66 2.61
CA GLU A 612 21.27 -43.28 2.12
C GLU A 612 22.52 -42.37 2.15
N ASP A 613 23.35 -42.49 3.19
CA ASP A 613 24.61 -41.74 3.33
C ASP A 613 25.65 -42.16 2.27
N GLU A 614 25.67 -43.44 1.90
CA GLU A 614 26.56 -43.97 0.86
C GLU A 614 26.07 -43.57 -0.53
N ILE A 615 24.76 -43.62 -0.78
CA ILE A 615 24.13 -43.13 -2.01
C ILE A 615 24.47 -41.66 -2.21
N THR A 616 24.28 -40.83 -1.18
CA THR A 616 24.57 -39.39 -1.26
C THR A 616 26.03 -39.13 -1.62
N LYS A 617 26.98 -39.75 -0.90
CA LYS A 617 28.42 -39.60 -1.18
C LYS A 617 28.81 -40.11 -2.56
N TRP A 618 28.16 -41.19 -3.03
CA TRP A 618 28.40 -41.73 -4.35
C TRP A 618 27.89 -40.78 -5.43
N GLU A 619 26.66 -40.27 -5.30
CA GLU A 619 26.09 -39.31 -6.24
C GLU A 619 26.89 -38.00 -6.30
N GLU A 620 27.38 -37.49 -5.17
CA GLU A 620 28.27 -36.33 -5.13
C GLU A 620 29.54 -36.57 -5.96
N LYS A 621 30.18 -37.73 -5.78
CA LYS A 621 31.38 -38.12 -6.55
C LYS A 621 31.07 -38.36 -8.03
N ALA A 622 29.94 -38.98 -8.34
CA ALA A 622 29.51 -39.27 -9.72
C ALA A 622 29.12 -37.99 -10.48
N LYS A 623 28.61 -36.97 -9.77
CA LYS A 623 28.29 -35.64 -10.30
C LYS A 623 29.52 -34.75 -10.45
N GLN A 624 30.61 -35.04 -9.73
CA GLN A 624 31.85 -34.26 -9.83
C GLN A 624 32.46 -34.34 -11.24
N GLY A 625 32.83 -33.18 -11.80
CA GLY A 625 33.53 -33.12 -13.09
C GLY A 625 32.68 -33.54 -14.29
N VAL A 626 31.34 -33.48 -14.20
CA VAL A 626 30.42 -33.84 -15.30
C VAL A 626 30.64 -33.01 -16.57
N ILE A 627 31.16 -31.79 -16.43
CA ILE A 627 31.56 -30.90 -17.55
C ILE A 627 33.05 -30.53 -17.47
N TYR A 628 33.89 -31.40 -16.89
CA TYR A 628 35.34 -31.21 -16.83
C TYR A 628 35.94 -31.02 -18.22
N ASN A 629 36.83 -30.04 -18.37
CA ASN A 629 37.46 -29.64 -19.64
C ASN A 629 36.46 -29.31 -20.76
N ASP A 630 35.28 -28.78 -20.42
CA ASP A 630 34.32 -28.37 -21.45
C ASP A 630 34.88 -27.21 -22.31
N SER A 631 35.03 -27.48 -23.61
CA SER A 631 35.58 -26.54 -24.58
C SER A 631 34.65 -25.35 -24.88
N THR A 632 33.33 -25.50 -24.66
CA THR A 632 32.36 -24.44 -24.93
C THR A 632 32.44 -23.38 -23.85
N VAL A 633 32.39 -23.78 -22.59
CA VAL A 633 32.47 -22.89 -21.42
C VAL A 633 33.84 -22.20 -21.36
N SER A 634 34.92 -22.96 -21.52
CA SER A 634 36.28 -22.39 -21.52
C SER A 634 36.51 -21.40 -22.67
N SER A 635 35.95 -21.65 -23.86
CA SER A 635 35.99 -20.71 -24.99
C SER A 635 35.27 -19.40 -24.67
N ILE A 636 34.09 -19.46 -24.05
CA ILE A 636 33.34 -18.26 -23.63
C ILE A 636 34.16 -17.43 -22.62
N MET A 637 34.72 -18.06 -21.59
CA MET A 637 35.54 -17.36 -20.59
C MET A 637 36.79 -16.74 -21.21
N SER A 638 37.44 -17.44 -22.13
CA SER A 638 38.58 -16.92 -22.91
C SER A 638 38.19 -15.71 -23.77
N GLN A 639 37.02 -15.75 -24.41
CA GLN A 639 36.49 -14.61 -25.18
C GLN A 639 36.17 -13.40 -24.29
N ILE A 640 35.60 -13.62 -23.10
CA ILE A 640 35.37 -12.54 -22.11
C ILE A 640 36.71 -11.91 -21.71
N ARG A 641 37.70 -12.74 -21.34
CA ARG A 641 39.06 -12.26 -20.99
C ARG A 641 39.69 -11.46 -22.12
N THR A 642 39.58 -11.96 -23.35
CA THR A 642 40.11 -11.28 -24.55
C THR A 642 39.43 -9.94 -24.78
N ALA A 643 38.10 -9.86 -24.57
CA ALA A 643 37.35 -8.62 -24.68
C ALA A 643 37.77 -7.58 -23.63
N LEU A 644 38.00 -8.01 -22.37
CA LEU A 644 38.48 -7.16 -21.28
C LEU A 644 39.86 -6.58 -21.53
N TYR A 645 40.76 -7.38 -22.12
CA TYR A 645 42.10 -6.95 -22.51
C TYR A 645 42.17 -6.11 -23.81
N GLY A 646 41.01 -5.78 -24.36
CA GLY A 646 40.90 -4.83 -25.47
C GLY A 646 41.47 -3.46 -25.12
N SER A 647 41.73 -2.68 -26.16
CA SER A 647 42.10 -1.27 -26.03
C SER A 647 41.22 -0.39 -26.91
N VAL A 648 41.13 0.88 -26.53
CA VAL A 648 40.59 1.96 -27.34
C VAL A 648 41.73 2.81 -27.89
N THR A 649 41.50 3.44 -29.04
CA THR A 649 42.46 4.36 -29.65
C THR A 649 42.07 5.79 -29.30
N MET A 650 43.02 6.56 -28.76
CA MET A 650 42.86 7.98 -28.45
C MET A 650 43.06 8.83 -29.69
N ASP A 651 42.73 10.12 -29.58
CA ASP A 651 42.78 11.06 -30.70
C ASP A 651 44.22 11.32 -31.18
N ASP A 652 45.21 11.10 -30.30
CA ASP A 652 46.65 11.13 -30.60
C ASP A 652 47.19 9.83 -31.22
N GLY A 653 46.32 8.83 -31.45
CA GLY A 653 46.66 7.52 -32.00
C GLY A 653 47.22 6.53 -30.97
N SER A 654 47.38 6.91 -29.70
CA SER A 654 47.81 6.01 -28.63
C SER A 654 46.72 4.98 -28.30
N LYS A 655 47.14 3.80 -27.81
CA LYS A 655 46.23 2.75 -27.35
C LYS A 655 46.18 2.75 -25.83
N PHE A 656 44.97 2.68 -25.29
CA PHE A 656 44.73 2.60 -23.86
C PHE A 656 43.86 1.39 -23.53
N GLY A 657 44.25 0.60 -22.54
CA GLY A 657 43.53 -0.57 -22.05
C GLY A 657 43.64 -0.72 -20.54
N ILE A 658 43.00 -1.75 -19.97
CA ILE A 658 42.97 -1.95 -18.52
C ILE A 658 44.37 -2.15 -17.91
N TYR A 659 45.34 -2.64 -18.70
CA TYR A 659 46.73 -2.79 -18.28
C TYR A 659 47.43 -1.44 -18.05
N ASN A 660 47.00 -0.36 -18.71
CA ASN A 660 47.48 1.00 -18.42
C ASN A 660 46.98 1.53 -17.08
N MET A 661 45.94 0.90 -16.52
CA MET A 661 45.35 1.22 -15.22
C MET A 661 45.92 0.34 -14.09
N GLY A 662 46.98 -0.43 -14.35
CA GLY A 662 47.53 -1.37 -13.37
C GLY A 662 46.71 -2.65 -13.19
N ILE A 663 45.68 -2.88 -14.01
CA ILE A 663 44.85 -4.08 -13.95
C ILE A 663 45.44 -5.14 -14.88
N LYS A 664 46.03 -6.19 -14.30
CA LYS A 664 46.71 -7.27 -15.03
C LYS A 664 45.98 -8.59 -14.84
N THR A 665 46.29 -9.60 -15.67
CA THR A 665 45.87 -10.97 -15.39
C THR A 665 46.93 -11.65 -14.56
N SER A 666 46.52 -12.47 -13.60
CA SER A 666 47.41 -13.32 -12.82
C SER A 666 48.38 -14.10 -13.72
N SER A 667 49.64 -14.18 -13.28
CA SER A 667 50.68 -14.99 -13.92
C SER A 667 50.51 -16.48 -13.65
N GLU A 668 49.75 -16.85 -12.63
CA GLU A 668 49.52 -18.24 -12.25
C GLU A 668 48.53 -18.91 -13.20
N TRP A 669 48.98 -19.95 -13.90
CA TRP A 669 48.14 -20.69 -14.85
C TRP A 669 46.89 -21.30 -14.17
N SER A 670 47.03 -21.72 -12.92
CA SER A 670 45.95 -22.29 -12.09
C SER A 670 44.87 -21.28 -11.73
N GLU A 671 45.12 -19.98 -11.86
CA GLU A 671 44.13 -18.93 -11.56
C GLU A 671 43.27 -18.55 -12.78
N HIS A 672 43.44 -19.27 -13.90
CA HIS A 672 42.54 -19.24 -15.04
C HIS A 672 42.23 -17.84 -15.62
N GLY A 673 43.13 -16.88 -15.40
CA GLY A 673 42.99 -15.52 -15.90
C GLY A 673 42.18 -14.57 -15.02
N LYS A 674 42.18 -14.79 -13.70
CA LYS A 674 41.82 -13.77 -12.70
C LYS A 674 42.57 -12.46 -12.94
N LEU A 675 41.93 -11.36 -12.55
CA LEU A 675 42.49 -10.01 -12.61
C LEU A 675 43.09 -9.60 -11.27
N GLU A 676 44.23 -8.92 -11.33
CA GLU A 676 44.95 -8.34 -10.20
C GLU A 676 45.04 -6.82 -10.40
N ILE A 677 44.88 -6.06 -9.31
CA ILE A 677 44.93 -4.60 -9.33
C ILE A 677 46.18 -4.13 -8.59
N ASP A 678 47.01 -3.34 -9.26
CA ASP A 678 48.00 -2.48 -8.65
C ASP A 678 47.34 -1.15 -8.26
N GLU A 679 47.10 -0.92 -6.96
CA GLU A 679 46.35 0.25 -6.48
C GLU A 679 47.06 1.57 -6.78
N ASP A 680 48.39 1.62 -6.66
CA ASP A 680 49.18 2.82 -6.95
C ASP A 680 49.13 3.17 -8.45
N ALA A 681 49.18 2.16 -9.31
CA ALA A 681 49.06 2.35 -10.76
C ALA A 681 47.64 2.75 -11.16
N LEU A 682 46.62 2.21 -10.48
CA LEU A 682 45.22 2.59 -10.69
C LEU A 682 44.99 4.05 -10.31
N ASP A 683 45.51 4.49 -9.16
CA ASP A 683 45.39 5.87 -8.69
C ASP A 683 46.04 6.85 -9.68
N LYS A 684 47.28 6.58 -10.11
CA LYS A 684 47.97 7.38 -11.13
C LYS A 684 47.24 7.43 -12.47
N ALA A 685 46.56 6.35 -12.84
CA ALA A 685 45.77 6.32 -14.07
C ALA A 685 44.56 7.25 -13.99
N PHE A 686 43.88 7.33 -12.85
CA PHE A 686 42.76 8.25 -12.64
C PHE A 686 43.18 9.72 -12.57
N GLU A 687 44.38 10.01 -12.05
CA GLU A 687 44.92 11.37 -12.04
C GLU A 687 45.20 11.92 -13.44
N ASN A 688 45.67 11.06 -14.36
CA ASN A 688 46.23 11.51 -15.64
C ASN A 688 45.42 11.11 -16.87
N ASN A 689 44.51 10.14 -16.77
CA ASN A 689 43.89 9.48 -17.95
C ASN A 689 42.37 9.29 -17.80
N GLN A 690 41.66 10.19 -17.11
CA GLN A 690 40.25 9.95 -16.81
C GLN A 690 39.34 9.87 -18.04
N ASP A 691 39.56 10.71 -19.06
CA ASP A 691 38.76 10.67 -20.29
C ASP A 691 39.04 9.40 -21.09
N ALA A 692 40.29 8.94 -21.06
CA ALA A 692 40.71 7.66 -21.62
C ALA A 692 40.04 6.47 -20.92
N ILE A 693 39.88 6.51 -19.59
CA ILE A 693 39.16 5.49 -18.81
C ILE A 693 37.67 5.49 -19.19
N ILE A 694 37.02 6.66 -19.27
CA ILE A 694 35.61 6.76 -19.69
C ILE A 694 35.44 6.13 -21.08
N LYS A 695 36.26 6.53 -22.07
CA LYS A 695 36.22 5.97 -23.42
C LYS A 695 36.45 4.46 -23.43
N LEU A 696 37.44 3.97 -22.67
CA LEU A 696 37.75 2.54 -22.59
C LEU A 696 36.54 1.71 -22.17
N PHE A 697 35.82 2.14 -21.14
CA PHE A 697 34.70 1.37 -20.60
C PHE A 697 33.42 1.59 -21.42
N THR A 698 33.11 2.82 -21.83
CA THR A 698 31.74 3.19 -22.25
C THR A 698 31.56 3.38 -23.75
N ASP A 699 32.64 3.43 -24.54
CA ASP A 699 32.54 3.59 -25.99
C ASP A 699 31.76 2.43 -26.62
N SER A 700 30.76 2.74 -27.45
CA SER A 700 29.81 1.75 -27.98
C SER A 700 30.43 0.76 -28.95
N ASP A 701 31.49 1.19 -29.64
CA ASP A 701 32.05 0.46 -30.78
C ASP A 701 33.35 -0.25 -30.39
N THR A 702 34.22 0.47 -29.69
CA THR A 702 35.57 0.04 -29.32
C THR A 702 35.73 -0.24 -27.83
N GLY A 703 34.79 0.19 -26.99
CA GLY A 703 34.84 0.02 -25.54
C GLY A 703 34.82 -1.45 -25.10
N ILE A 704 35.53 -1.75 -24.02
CA ILE A 704 35.67 -3.12 -23.51
C ILE A 704 34.35 -3.65 -22.99
N MET A 705 33.51 -2.81 -22.36
CA MET A 705 32.24 -3.28 -21.80
C MET A 705 31.22 -3.61 -22.89
N ALA A 706 31.19 -2.86 -23.98
CA ALA A 706 30.39 -3.24 -25.16
C ALA A 706 30.80 -4.61 -25.72
N LYS A 707 32.11 -4.87 -25.82
CA LYS A 707 32.65 -6.15 -26.30
C LYS A 707 32.35 -7.31 -25.34
N VAL A 708 32.55 -7.11 -24.03
CA VAL A 708 32.25 -8.10 -22.99
C VAL A 708 30.76 -8.43 -22.99
N ASN A 709 29.89 -7.41 -23.02
CA ASN A 709 28.45 -7.61 -23.08
C ASN A 709 28.04 -8.44 -24.30
N LYS A 710 28.64 -8.17 -25.47
CA LYS A 710 28.37 -8.93 -26.71
C LYS A 710 28.75 -10.42 -26.57
N VAL A 711 29.88 -10.72 -25.93
CA VAL A 711 30.30 -12.11 -25.66
C VAL A 711 29.33 -12.78 -24.69
N MET A 712 29.00 -12.11 -23.59
CA MET A 712 28.06 -12.63 -22.59
C MET A 712 26.66 -12.86 -23.20
N ASP A 713 26.16 -11.93 -24.01
CA ASP A 713 24.90 -12.09 -24.74
C ASP A 713 24.95 -13.29 -25.69
N SER A 714 26.06 -13.46 -26.42
CA SER A 714 26.24 -14.61 -27.31
C SER A 714 26.27 -15.94 -26.55
N ALA A 715 26.58 -15.93 -25.25
CA ALA A 715 26.55 -17.11 -24.40
C ALA A 715 25.17 -17.37 -23.77
N VAL A 716 24.51 -16.35 -23.20
CA VAL A 716 23.36 -16.52 -22.30
C VAL A 716 22.01 -15.99 -22.81
N LYS A 717 21.97 -15.36 -23.99
CA LYS A 717 20.72 -14.82 -24.54
C LYS A 717 19.64 -15.90 -24.67
N SER A 718 18.51 -15.70 -24.00
CA SER A 718 17.38 -16.64 -24.00
C SER A 718 16.24 -16.26 -24.94
N THR A 719 16.26 -15.06 -25.51
CA THR A 719 15.17 -14.52 -26.36
C THR A 719 15.35 -14.85 -27.84
N GLY A 720 14.23 -14.91 -28.56
CA GLY A 720 14.20 -15.18 -30.01
C GLY A 720 14.10 -16.67 -30.37
N LYS A 721 14.22 -16.93 -31.68
CA LYS A 721 14.20 -18.30 -32.24
C LYS A 721 15.37 -19.13 -31.70
N ALA A 722 15.18 -20.45 -31.60
CA ALA A 722 16.13 -21.36 -30.95
C ALA A 722 17.56 -21.26 -31.52
N GLU A 723 17.70 -21.08 -32.83
CA GLU A 723 18.99 -20.91 -33.53
C GLU A 723 19.74 -19.62 -33.15
N ASN A 724 19.01 -18.60 -32.71
CA ASN A 724 19.52 -17.27 -32.35
C ASN A 724 19.74 -17.10 -30.83
N ARG A 725 19.44 -18.13 -30.04
CA ARG A 725 19.73 -18.13 -28.60
C ARG A 725 21.21 -18.34 -28.36
N GLY A 726 21.68 -17.89 -27.19
CA GLY A 726 23.08 -18.00 -26.79
C GLY A 726 23.56 -19.45 -26.71
N THR A 727 24.87 -19.65 -26.87
CA THR A 727 25.49 -20.97 -26.99
C THR A 727 25.16 -21.90 -25.82
N LEU A 728 25.22 -21.39 -24.58
CA LEU A 728 24.94 -22.20 -23.38
C LEU A 728 23.44 -22.50 -23.25
N VAL A 729 22.58 -21.53 -23.58
CA VAL A 729 21.12 -21.73 -23.59
C VAL A 729 20.70 -22.75 -24.65
N ARG A 730 21.32 -22.74 -25.84
CA ARG A 730 21.09 -23.78 -26.86
C ARG A 730 21.56 -25.17 -26.41
N LYS A 731 22.63 -25.22 -25.62
CA LYS A 731 23.20 -26.48 -25.11
C LYS A 731 22.30 -27.10 -24.04
N ALA A 732 21.96 -26.34 -23.00
CA ALA A 732 21.32 -26.86 -21.79
C ALA A 732 19.98 -26.21 -21.41
N GLY A 733 19.60 -25.12 -22.08
CA GLY A 733 18.40 -24.36 -21.73
C GLY A 733 18.64 -23.36 -20.61
N LYS A 734 17.55 -22.95 -19.96
CA LYS A 734 17.55 -22.10 -18.77
C LYS A 734 16.62 -22.72 -17.74
N GLU A 735 17.10 -22.82 -16.50
CA GLU A 735 16.30 -23.36 -15.40
C GLU A 735 14.92 -22.68 -15.33
N ASN A 736 13.86 -23.46 -15.06
CA ASN A 736 12.47 -22.99 -14.97
C ASN A 736 11.96 -22.19 -16.19
N SER A 737 12.47 -22.50 -17.40
CA SER A 737 12.10 -21.80 -18.63
C SER A 737 11.63 -22.74 -19.74
N SER A 738 10.63 -22.30 -20.51
CA SER A 738 10.12 -23.02 -21.68
C SER A 738 11.17 -23.25 -22.76
N VAL A 739 12.24 -22.43 -22.80
CA VAL A 739 13.34 -22.57 -23.76
C VAL A 739 14.16 -23.85 -23.55
N THR A 740 14.04 -24.50 -22.39
CA THR A 740 14.78 -25.72 -22.06
C THR A 740 14.36 -26.90 -22.92
N ALA A 741 13.09 -26.96 -23.32
CA ALA A 741 12.59 -28.01 -24.21
C ALA A 741 13.29 -28.03 -25.58
N ASP A 742 13.80 -26.88 -26.02
CA ASP A 742 14.50 -26.73 -27.30
C ASP A 742 15.99 -27.09 -27.23
N SER A 743 16.55 -27.26 -26.02
CA SER A 743 17.98 -27.44 -25.81
C SER A 743 18.49 -28.80 -26.29
N THR A 744 19.78 -28.84 -26.62
CA THR A 744 20.42 -30.04 -27.17
C THR A 744 20.40 -31.19 -26.17
N ILE A 745 20.76 -30.92 -24.92
CA ILE A 745 20.78 -31.94 -23.85
C ILE A 745 19.36 -32.45 -23.57
N TYR A 746 18.35 -31.56 -23.49
CA TYR A 746 16.97 -31.99 -23.26
C TYR A 746 16.45 -32.92 -24.38
N LYS A 747 16.75 -32.59 -25.64
CA LYS A 747 16.40 -33.45 -26.79
C LYS A 747 17.11 -34.80 -26.75
N GLU A 748 18.34 -34.85 -26.24
CA GLU A 748 19.06 -36.11 -26.00
C GLU A 748 18.43 -36.94 -24.88
N MET A 749 18.09 -36.30 -23.75
CA MET A 749 17.38 -36.94 -22.65
C MET A 749 16.04 -37.54 -23.12
N LYS A 750 15.27 -36.80 -23.94
CA LYS A 750 14.01 -37.31 -24.53
C LYS A 750 14.22 -38.54 -25.42
N ARG A 751 15.27 -38.55 -26.25
CA ARG A 751 15.62 -39.73 -27.07
C ARG A 751 16.00 -40.94 -26.22
N ILE A 752 16.70 -40.72 -25.10
CA ILE A 752 17.04 -41.80 -24.17
C ILE A 752 15.79 -42.31 -23.44
N GLN A 753 14.93 -41.41 -22.95
CA GLN A 753 13.66 -41.78 -22.32
C GLN A 753 12.80 -42.64 -23.25
N GLN A 754 12.69 -42.28 -24.53
CA GLN A 754 11.98 -43.09 -25.52
C GLN A 754 12.59 -44.47 -25.70
N ARG A 755 13.92 -44.54 -25.88
CA ARG A 755 14.64 -45.81 -26.01
C ARG A 755 14.50 -46.69 -24.76
N MET A 756 14.46 -46.08 -23.58
CA MET A 756 14.28 -46.75 -22.31
C MET A 756 12.88 -47.30 -22.17
N SER A 757 11.85 -46.54 -22.58
CA SER A 757 10.46 -47.03 -22.65
C SER A 757 10.35 -48.22 -23.60
N ASP A 758 10.98 -48.18 -24.79
CA ASP A 758 11.00 -49.31 -25.72
C ASP A 758 11.67 -50.55 -25.12
N LEU A 759 12.71 -50.35 -24.31
CA LEU A 759 13.41 -51.44 -23.61
C LEU A 759 12.57 -52.02 -22.47
N GLN A 760 11.86 -51.17 -21.71
CA GLN A 760 10.94 -51.59 -20.66
C GLN A 760 9.76 -52.39 -21.22
N THR A 761 9.16 -51.96 -22.32
CA THR A 761 8.10 -52.75 -22.99
C THR A 761 8.63 -54.12 -23.41
N LYS A 762 9.83 -54.18 -24.03
CA LYS A 762 10.45 -55.45 -24.40
C LYS A 762 10.80 -56.33 -23.20
N TYR A 763 11.20 -55.71 -22.09
CA TYR A 763 11.46 -56.40 -20.83
C TYR A 763 10.16 -57.05 -20.33
N SER A 764 9.07 -56.28 -20.21
CA SER A 764 7.78 -56.80 -19.75
C SER A 764 7.20 -57.89 -20.66
N ASP A 765 7.27 -57.72 -21.98
CA ASP A 765 6.79 -58.73 -22.95
C ASP A 765 7.57 -60.04 -22.81
N LYS A 766 8.89 -59.97 -22.57
CA LYS A 766 9.73 -61.14 -22.40
C LYS A 766 9.60 -61.76 -21.02
N GLU A 767 9.42 -60.96 -19.99
CA GLU A 767 9.12 -61.41 -18.64
C GLU A 767 7.81 -62.20 -18.64
N GLU A 768 6.73 -61.66 -19.24
CA GLU A 768 5.45 -62.36 -19.37
C GLU A 768 5.57 -63.65 -20.20
N TYR A 769 6.35 -63.63 -21.28
CA TYR A 769 6.66 -64.84 -22.06
C TYR A 769 7.32 -65.91 -21.19
N TRP A 770 8.36 -65.55 -20.42
CA TRP A 770 9.05 -66.51 -19.57
C TRP A 770 8.15 -67.01 -18.44
N TRP A 771 7.37 -66.14 -17.79
CA TRP A 771 6.36 -66.55 -16.82
C TRP A 771 5.38 -67.57 -17.40
N LYS A 772 4.85 -67.34 -18.61
CA LYS A 772 3.97 -68.31 -19.29
C LYS A 772 4.67 -69.65 -19.54
N VAL A 773 5.93 -69.64 -19.96
CA VAL A 773 6.73 -70.86 -20.18
C VAL A 773 6.90 -71.63 -18.87
N PHE A 774 7.28 -70.94 -17.78
CA PHE A 774 7.47 -71.56 -16.47
C PHE A 774 6.16 -72.05 -15.85
N THR A 775 5.06 -71.28 -15.93
CA THR A 775 3.73 -71.72 -15.46
C THR A 775 3.21 -72.94 -16.23
N ASN A 776 3.40 -72.98 -17.56
CA ASN A 776 3.04 -74.15 -18.36
C ASN A 776 3.89 -75.37 -17.99
N MET A 777 5.18 -75.17 -17.73
CA MET A 777 6.09 -76.22 -17.25
C MET A 777 5.69 -76.73 -15.86
N GLU A 778 5.36 -75.84 -14.93
CA GLU A 778 4.89 -76.23 -13.58
C GLU A 778 3.56 -76.98 -13.64
N SER A 779 2.63 -76.55 -14.51
CA SER A 779 1.37 -77.27 -14.73
C SER A 779 1.62 -78.68 -15.27
N ALA A 780 2.50 -78.81 -16.28
CA ALA A 780 2.87 -80.12 -16.82
C ALA A 780 3.60 -81.02 -15.80
N LEU A 781 4.46 -80.44 -14.94
CA LEU A 781 5.10 -81.16 -13.84
C LEU A 781 4.11 -81.57 -12.75
N SER A 782 3.09 -80.76 -12.49
CA SER A 782 1.99 -81.10 -11.57
C SER A 782 1.12 -82.24 -12.12
N ASP A 783 0.80 -82.20 -13.41
CA ASP A 783 0.12 -83.29 -14.11
C ASP A 783 0.97 -84.59 -14.09
N LEU A 784 2.29 -84.49 -14.32
CA LEU A 784 3.21 -85.63 -14.22
C LEU A 784 3.33 -86.18 -12.79
N ASN A 785 3.41 -85.32 -11.78
CA ASN A 785 3.46 -85.74 -10.38
C ASN A 785 2.13 -86.37 -9.93
N SER A 786 0.98 -85.86 -10.40
CA SER A 786 -0.33 -86.46 -10.13
C SER A 786 -0.50 -87.79 -10.85
N GLN A 787 -0.04 -87.94 -12.11
CA GLN A 787 -0.02 -89.20 -12.83
C GLN A 787 0.94 -90.21 -12.20
N THR A 788 2.12 -89.78 -11.76
CA THR A 788 3.09 -90.65 -11.05
C THR A 788 2.52 -91.09 -9.71
N SER A 789 1.86 -90.20 -8.96
CA SER A 789 1.15 -90.57 -7.72
C SER A 789 0.01 -91.55 -8.00
N TYR A 790 -0.73 -91.37 -9.10
CA TYR A 790 -1.78 -92.29 -9.54
C TYR A 790 -1.20 -93.67 -9.91
N ILE A 791 -0.10 -93.71 -10.66
CA ILE A 791 0.62 -94.94 -11.04
C ILE A 791 1.23 -95.63 -9.81
N SER A 792 1.87 -94.89 -8.91
CA SER A 792 2.41 -95.43 -7.66
C SER A 792 1.30 -95.98 -6.75
N SER A 793 0.12 -95.36 -6.72
CA SER A 793 -1.05 -95.91 -6.00
C SER A 793 -1.58 -97.20 -6.63
N TYR A 794 -1.46 -97.34 -7.96
CA TYR A 794 -1.88 -98.53 -8.71
C TYR A 794 -0.89 -99.71 -8.55
N PHE A 795 0.42 -99.43 -8.48
CA PHE A 795 1.46 -100.44 -8.27
C PHE A 795 1.69 -100.79 -6.79
N GLY A 796 1.30 -99.94 -5.84
CA GLY A 796 1.39 -100.21 -4.40
C GLY A 796 0.43 -101.28 -3.89
N THR A 797 -0.58 -101.69 -4.67
CA THR A 797 -1.62 -102.65 -4.25
C THR A 797 -1.48 -104.06 -4.83
N SER A 798 -0.46 -104.34 -5.65
CA SER A 798 -0.28 -105.67 -6.27
C SER A 798 1.15 -106.18 -6.11
N GLY A 799 1.43 -106.84 -4.99
CA GLY A 799 2.72 -107.46 -4.73
C GLY A 799 2.88 -108.12 -3.37
N ASN A 800 1.88 -108.85 -2.87
CA ASN A 800 2.04 -109.80 -1.77
C ASN A 800 1.26 -111.08 -2.06
N TYR A 801 1.92 -112.02 -2.75
CA TYR A 801 1.63 -113.46 -2.71
C TYR A 801 2.92 -114.23 -3.00
N GLN A 802 3.62 -114.65 -1.94
CA GLN A 802 3.89 -116.08 -1.73
C GLN A 802 2.96 -116.56 -0.63
#